data_AF-Q1CYP4-F1
#
_entry.id   AF-Q1CYP4-F1
#
_cell.length_a   1.000
_cell.length_b   1.000
_cell.length_c   1.000
_cell.angle_alpha   90.00
_cell.angle_beta   90.00
_cell.angle_gamma   90.00
#
_symmetry.space_group_name_H-M   'P 1'
#
loop_
_entity.id
_entity.type
_entity.pdbx_description
1 polymer ?
#
loop_
_entity_poly.entity_id
_entity_poly.type
_entity_poly.pdbx_seq_one_letter_code
_entity_poly.pdbx_strand_id
1 'polypeptide(L)'
;MPYLPLRCDWTHFAPSQETLAVTYDPPDEGRLVSVQLEVRDYADALVYRSDALDCRGGPAAITWSGALNVGNDAVQEPFATPLRAPYTLRVEAVIEEDAREDLRQPEDLPNTELGSVAPCESRRDESLPEEEARELPLPPPTTARVNVLYHSVEVVRGPWLATGEVFVRGTAASICHKLNQLGYYAGPPARAAATPDLLDKAKERFRRNHGDLRIIPAPTNDDFENALDGALGHAHGARPTLVDDQSNPVPEGTAIPGGNGAPLRVYVEAVGFDEDLANQTDEFMRQIPSNRGNAAIDWSTLHNKTRSEAGKLNRPLVPLEAVIYLKGHDGSRVAAPQAVGAVRVDWSALEPGEDVSHLPLNHDLHLGTRAYVNRVLGSDFVDLAGDGGTNCPVAYGGIRTQDGNFRNPFWREPQSYAPYATPTEDARAKKLWVPAFTDGAAHPNRVGRSGIYLQPSLIAGDRYQVRARLSYAGRGNAMQLEAANPVCQYETKPIVVWRRVEVFGIVSWPLRNHGNLPQKCRDRYAEAYLEVDFSHTQYRRISQVINDTDYSDWFTHIRTHVKPSVASVVGLLDTTHVHDASPVVRLRPDVELSANQKNNIWFFVSDMFNELVSTANVRSAGGFLLSRISDRLRTGDAPCGGIVMLEYKLSDDIVDALETSDAGEVPTTSNGNGDLLGIIDQSVDANPDFVFTHEVGHCFWLTHHEASSGVVPQHHDPLDHNCMMSYPDWEQKRPQYPHHAPARFDPHFCGKCNLKLRGWDITHDDILALDPPAPVDQLSTLFYYDRADPGLQWNVELGHVSNAFALASRGPFRERFFDRDANFDTWVNQLGDCDIYHHVTHGNVRCSKHAMRLASMDMAYPRYPTWCRNDQSKVEGLAAKEEELCVETGFDPVALTQWAKESLIMPKLGWSLLSPDHTLRSVIQWTVDDNDSSRDVEFTYEAIEQAFKRGKKPPRLLAFFSSCLIGWEHHFARLFINHGTPYVIAFRSRYQTSQALPFSQEFYRILALGKLEPQFIHRAFQTAATGHPHAEPCLFTKDNIVRCVAKTKAGEAEFHDVKWDSKEFYEPRFPAQ
;
A
#
# COMPACT_ATOMS: atom_id res chain seq x y z
N MET A 1 49.52 -3.17 57.72
CA MET A 1 48.86 -1.91 58.15
C MET A 1 47.45 -2.25 58.59
N PRO A 2 46.94 -1.70 59.70
CA PRO A 2 45.60 -1.99 60.16
C PRO A 2 44.59 -1.32 59.22
N TYR A 3 43.78 -2.13 58.54
CA TYR A 3 42.66 -1.61 57.78
C TYR A 3 41.49 -1.35 58.71
N LEU A 4 40.78 -0.24 58.48
CA LEU A 4 39.64 0.14 59.31
C LEU A 4 38.35 -0.53 58.82
N PRO A 5 37.47 -0.98 59.74
CA PRO A 5 36.11 -1.36 59.42
C PRO A 5 35.41 -0.22 58.67
N LEU A 6 34.82 -0.52 57.52
CA LEU A 6 34.12 0.48 56.70
C LEU A 6 32.63 0.25 56.70
N ARG A 7 31.88 1.36 56.75
CA ARG A 7 30.44 1.40 56.51
C ARG A 7 30.17 2.42 55.43
N CYS A 8 29.36 2.01 54.48
CA CYS A 8 28.90 2.85 53.39
C CYS A 8 27.39 2.84 53.44
N ASP A 9 26.79 4.03 53.51
CA ASP A 9 25.35 4.15 53.74
C ASP A 9 24.53 3.64 52.55
N TRP A 10 25.14 3.61 51.35
CA TRP A 10 24.47 3.24 50.11
C TRP A 10 25.28 2.22 49.30
N THR A 11 24.56 1.33 48.62
CA THR A 11 25.16 0.32 47.71
C THR A 11 25.38 0.87 46.30
N HIS A 12 24.80 2.03 45.99
CA HIS A 12 24.94 2.76 44.74
C HIS A 12 24.61 4.24 44.93
N PHE A 13 25.04 5.09 43.99
CA PHE A 13 24.72 6.51 43.93
C PHE A 13 24.92 7.04 42.50
N ALA A 14 24.52 8.29 42.25
CA ALA A 14 24.72 9.01 41.00
C ALA A 14 25.86 10.06 41.14
N PRO A 15 27.09 9.74 40.68
CA PRO A 15 28.24 10.65 40.75
C PRO A 15 27.97 12.02 40.13
N SER A 16 28.69 13.05 40.58
CA SER A 16 28.50 14.48 40.25
C SER A 16 27.22 15.14 40.80
N GLN A 17 26.18 14.37 41.14
CA GLN A 17 24.92 14.89 41.68
C GLN A 17 24.71 14.49 43.15
N GLU A 18 25.27 13.35 43.56
CA GLU A 18 25.21 12.83 44.92
C GLU A 18 26.61 12.69 45.52
N THR A 19 26.68 12.65 46.85
CA THR A 19 27.93 12.47 47.59
C THR A 19 27.80 11.28 48.53
N LEU A 20 28.65 10.29 48.34
CA LEU A 20 28.69 9.08 49.15
C LEU A 20 29.43 9.35 50.47
N ALA A 21 28.78 9.13 51.60
CA ALA A 21 29.43 9.14 52.90
C ALA A 21 30.04 7.76 53.20
N VAL A 22 31.33 7.75 53.50
CA VAL A 22 32.08 6.57 53.93
C VAL A 22 32.47 6.77 55.38
N THR A 23 31.81 6.05 56.29
CA THR A 23 32.11 6.09 57.72
C THR A 23 33.06 4.96 58.09
N TYR A 24 33.96 5.22 59.03
CA TYR A 24 34.95 4.26 59.49
C TYR A 24 35.08 4.34 61.02
N ASP A 25 35.39 3.21 61.64
CA ASP A 25 35.62 3.13 63.09
C ASP A 25 37.13 3.06 63.36
N PRO A 26 37.76 4.09 63.98
CA PRO A 26 39.18 4.05 64.29
C PRO A 26 39.49 3.05 65.43
N PRO A 27 40.63 2.34 65.41
CA PRO A 27 41.07 1.47 66.49
C PRO A 27 41.76 2.31 67.56
N ASP A 28 41.09 2.46 68.71
CA ASP A 28 41.54 3.16 69.92
C ASP A 28 41.86 4.66 69.78
N GLU A 29 41.25 5.47 70.66
CA GLU A 29 41.45 6.92 70.76
C GLU A 29 42.93 7.24 71.10
N GLY A 30 43.75 7.58 70.09
CA GLY A 30 45.06 8.20 70.31
C GLY A 30 46.21 7.78 69.39
N ARG A 31 46.05 6.82 68.47
CA ARG A 31 47.18 6.31 67.64
C ARG A 31 47.10 6.60 66.14
N LEU A 32 45.95 7.07 65.65
CA LEU A 32 45.75 7.40 64.23
C LEU A 32 45.97 8.89 63.98
N VAL A 33 46.80 9.23 62.99
CA VAL A 33 47.14 10.61 62.65
C VAL A 33 46.26 11.13 61.53
N SER A 34 46.11 10.34 60.47
CA SER A 34 45.18 10.66 59.39
C SER A 34 44.67 9.42 58.66
N VAL A 35 43.55 9.56 57.97
CA VAL A 35 43.01 8.54 57.06
C VAL A 35 42.93 9.06 55.63
N GLN A 36 43.00 8.14 54.66
CA GLN A 36 42.77 8.42 53.26
C GLN A 36 41.79 7.40 52.67
N LEU A 37 40.83 7.87 51.87
CA LEU A 37 39.96 7.01 51.07
C LEU A 37 40.64 6.71 49.74
N GLU A 38 40.93 5.44 49.49
CA GLU A 38 41.26 4.90 48.17
C GLU A 38 40.01 4.31 47.51
N VAL A 39 39.81 4.62 46.24
CA VAL A 39 38.77 3.99 45.42
C VAL A 39 39.41 3.28 44.24
N ARG A 40 39.04 2.02 44.05
CA ARG A 40 39.50 1.18 42.95
C ARG A 40 38.33 0.73 42.09
N ASP A 41 38.53 0.62 40.78
CA ASP A 41 37.49 0.15 39.87
C ASP A 41 37.40 -1.39 39.80
N TYR A 42 36.56 -1.92 38.90
CA TYR A 42 36.40 -3.38 38.72
C TYR A 42 37.69 -4.11 38.27
N ALA A 43 38.66 -3.38 37.71
CA ALA A 43 39.96 -3.89 37.31
C ALA A 43 41.02 -3.69 38.42
N ASP A 44 40.60 -3.29 39.61
CA ASP A 44 41.42 -2.98 40.78
C ASP A 44 42.39 -1.79 40.58
N ALA A 45 42.16 -0.98 39.55
CA ALA A 45 42.95 0.22 39.30
C ALA A 45 42.54 1.34 40.27
N LEU A 46 43.52 1.99 40.92
CA LEU A 46 43.27 3.16 41.77
C LEU A 46 42.79 4.33 40.91
N VAL A 47 41.58 4.83 41.19
CA VAL A 47 40.92 5.90 40.41
C VAL A 47 40.69 7.18 41.22
N TYR A 48 40.73 7.08 42.54
CA TYR A 48 40.61 8.22 43.42
C TYR A 48 41.37 7.99 44.72
N ARG A 49 41.96 9.07 45.23
CA ARG A 49 42.52 9.14 46.58
C ARG A 49 42.13 10.47 47.20
N SER A 50 41.52 10.44 48.39
CA SER A 50 41.27 11.67 49.15
C SER A 50 42.56 12.26 49.70
N ASP A 51 42.54 13.54 50.05
CA ASP A 51 43.55 14.10 50.94
C ASP A 51 43.55 13.38 52.30
N ALA A 52 44.67 13.46 53.02
CA ALA A 52 44.77 12.92 54.37
C ALA A 52 43.89 13.73 55.33
N LEU A 53 42.95 13.07 55.99
CA LEU A 53 42.03 13.70 56.94
C LEU A 53 42.49 13.40 58.37
N ASP A 54 42.67 14.43 59.19
CA ASP A 54 43.08 14.30 60.60
C ASP A 54 42.00 13.57 61.43
N CYS A 55 42.41 12.57 62.21
CA CYS A 55 41.54 11.68 62.97
C CYS A 55 41.32 12.10 64.43
N ARG A 56 41.86 13.24 64.88
CA ARG A 56 41.86 13.67 66.30
C ARG A 56 40.48 13.93 66.95
N GLY A 57 39.36 13.57 66.32
CA GLY A 57 37.99 13.85 66.77
C GLY A 57 36.99 12.68 66.82
N GLY A 58 37.44 11.43 66.63
CA GLY A 58 36.54 10.25 66.61
C GLY A 58 36.08 9.83 65.20
N PRO A 59 35.07 8.95 65.07
CA PRO A 59 34.58 8.47 63.78
C PRO A 59 34.18 9.65 62.88
N ALA A 60 34.77 9.75 61.69
CA ALA A 60 34.49 10.79 60.71
C ALA A 60 33.94 10.17 59.42
N ALA A 61 33.05 10.89 58.74
CA ALA A 61 32.61 10.52 57.40
C ALA A 61 33.55 11.13 56.36
N ILE A 62 34.12 10.31 55.49
CA ILE A 62 34.81 10.76 54.29
C ILE A 62 33.77 10.83 53.17
N THR A 63 33.59 12.01 52.58
CA THR A 63 32.63 12.20 51.50
C THR A 63 33.28 12.04 50.12
N TRP A 64 32.67 11.27 49.23
CA TRP A 64 33.11 11.11 47.84
C TRP A 64 31.99 11.44 46.87
N SER A 65 32.16 12.47 46.05
CA SER A 65 31.20 12.88 45.00
C SER A 65 31.23 11.99 43.76
N GLY A 66 32.06 10.94 43.77
CA GLY A 66 32.38 10.15 42.59
C GLY A 66 33.45 10.76 41.69
N ALA A 67 34.02 11.93 42.03
CA ALA A 67 35.11 12.53 41.25
C ALA A 67 36.32 11.59 41.18
N LEU A 68 37.03 11.58 40.05
CA LEU A 68 38.28 10.83 39.87
C LEU A 68 39.45 11.82 39.88
N ASN A 69 40.52 11.50 40.63
CA ASN A 69 41.68 12.39 40.78
C ASN A 69 43.04 11.67 40.80
N VAL A 70 43.05 10.34 40.70
CA VAL A 70 44.27 9.54 40.69
C VAL A 70 44.15 8.49 39.59
N GLY A 71 45.20 8.30 38.81
CA GLY A 71 45.24 7.29 37.74
C GLY A 71 46.27 7.65 36.67
N ASN A 72 46.78 6.64 35.96
CA ASN A 72 47.56 6.83 34.73
C ASN A 72 46.81 7.76 33.76
N ASP A 73 47.54 8.39 32.82
CA ASP A 73 47.00 9.17 31.67
C ASP A 73 45.86 8.48 30.88
N ALA A 74 45.58 7.20 31.18
CA ALA A 74 44.52 6.36 30.64
C ALA A 74 43.10 6.68 31.14
N VAL A 75 42.91 7.41 32.24
CA VAL A 75 41.55 7.74 32.74
C VAL A 75 41.21 9.18 32.40
N GLN A 76 40.48 9.38 31.30
CA GLN A 76 40.01 10.71 30.87
C GLN A 76 38.64 11.09 31.45
N GLU A 77 38.00 10.22 32.24
CA GLU A 77 36.66 10.45 32.80
C GLU A 77 36.76 11.31 34.08
N PRO A 78 35.97 12.41 34.20
CA PRO A 78 36.02 13.27 35.39
C PRO A 78 35.33 12.66 36.63
N PHE A 79 34.43 11.71 36.42
CA PHE A 79 33.64 11.05 37.47
C PHE A 79 33.61 9.53 37.26
N ALA A 80 33.33 8.81 38.34
CA ALA A 80 33.01 7.40 38.33
C ALA A 80 31.81 7.13 37.40
N THR A 81 31.91 6.08 36.60
CA THR A 81 30.91 5.71 35.59
C THR A 81 30.43 4.27 35.82
N PRO A 82 29.21 3.92 35.39
CA PRO A 82 28.75 2.54 35.48
C PRO A 82 29.67 1.55 34.78
N LEU A 83 30.34 1.95 33.70
CA LEU A 83 31.21 1.08 32.90
C LEU A 83 32.41 0.52 33.68
N ARG A 84 32.79 1.19 34.77
CA ARG A 84 33.92 0.81 35.63
C ARG A 84 33.49 0.29 37.00
N ALA A 85 32.18 0.26 37.26
CA ALA A 85 31.61 -0.35 38.46
C ALA A 85 31.73 -1.89 38.42
N PRO A 86 31.68 -2.59 39.57
CA PRO A 86 31.64 -2.02 40.93
C PRO A 86 32.95 -1.35 41.33
N TYR A 87 32.88 -0.39 42.25
CA TYR A 87 34.03 0.25 42.87
C TYR A 87 34.29 -0.32 44.25
N THR A 88 35.57 -0.56 44.56
CA THR A 88 36.04 -1.00 45.87
C THR A 88 36.60 0.20 46.63
N LEU A 89 35.95 0.55 47.73
CA LEU A 89 36.36 1.59 48.66
C LEU A 89 37.25 0.98 49.74
N ARG A 90 38.36 1.63 50.04
CA ARG A 90 39.31 1.23 51.09
C ARG A 90 39.79 2.45 51.82
N VAL A 91 39.79 2.42 53.15
CA VAL A 91 40.35 3.50 53.97
C VAL A 91 41.68 3.04 54.52
N GLU A 92 42.73 3.77 54.13
CA GLU A 92 44.09 3.54 54.59
C GLU A 92 44.38 4.45 55.78
N ALA A 93 44.79 3.84 56.89
CA ALA A 93 45.29 4.55 58.06
C ALA A 93 46.74 4.98 57.82
N VAL A 94 47.01 6.29 57.92
CA VAL A 94 48.35 6.85 57.94
C VAL A 94 48.78 7.03 59.40
N ILE A 95 49.76 6.23 59.81
CA ILE A 95 50.33 6.21 61.15
C ILE A 95 51.62 7.04 61.12
N GLU A 96 51.86 7.87 62.14
CA GLU A 96 53.11 8.63 62.32
C GLU A 96 54.32 7.70 62.25
N GLU A 97 55.41 8.15 61.62
CA GLU A 97 56.60 7.33 61.37
C GLU A 97 57.24 6.86 62.69
N ASP A 98 57.17 7.68 63.73
CA ASP A 98 57.65 7.40 65.10
C ASP A 98 56.79 6.34 65.81
N ALA A 99 55.49 6.26 65.48
CA ALA A 99 54.57 5.25 66.03
C ALA A 99 54.62 3.90 65.28
N ARG A 100 55.31 3.82 64.13
CA ARG A 100 55.58 2.55 63.44
C ARG A 100 56.61 1.68 64.18
N GLU A 101 57.47 2.27 65.00
CA GLU A 101 58.45 1.51 65.80
C GLU A 101 57.77 0.70 66.91
N ASP A 102 56.69 1.22 67.52
CA ASP A 102 55.90 0.54 68.57
C ASP A 102 54.93 -0.54 68.05
N LEU A 103 54.73 -0.64 66.73
CA LEU A 103 53.87 -1.65 66.08
C LEU A 103 54.63 -2.85 65.53
N ARG A 104 55.96 -2.89 65.64
CA ARG A 104 56.71 -4.14 65.46
C ARG A 104 56.28 -5.09 66.59
N GLN A 105 55.90 -6.30 66.22
CA GLN A 105 55.46 -7.31 67.19
C GLN A 105 56.48 -7.47 68.33
N PRO A 106 56.05 -7.84 69.55
CA PRO A 106 56.96 -8.20 70.62
C PRO A 106 57.72 -9.47 70.19
N GLU A 107 59.01 -9.34 69.89
CA GLU A 107 59.92 -10.48 69.70
C GLU A 107 60.23 -11.22 71.03
N ASP A 108 59.56 -10.84 72.13
CA ASP A 108 59.80 -11.34 73.50
C ASP A 108 58.70 -12.28 74.05
N LEU A 109 57.95 -12.99 73.20
CA LEU A 109 57.19 -14.15 73.68
C LEU A 109 58.09 -15.41 73.68
N PRO A 110 58.28 -16.11 74.82
CA PRO A 110 59.24 -17.21 74.92
C PRO A 110 58.91 -18.37 73.99
N ASN A 111 59.89 -18.73 73.15
CA ASN A 111 59.95 -19.97 72.37
C ASN A 111 60.20 -21.19 73.27
N THR A 112 59.21 -21.59 74.09
CA THR A 112 59.24 -22.90 74.74
C THR A 112 57.89 -23.60 74.59
N GLU A 113 57.94 -24.75 73.90
CA GLU A 113 56.93 -25.81 73.82
C GLU A 113 55.81 -25.67 72.78
N LEU A 114 56.19 -25.61 71.50
CA LEU A 114 55.36 -26.20 70.43
C LEU A 114 55.79 -27.66 70.20
N GLY A 115 55.19 -28.55 71.00
CA GLY A 115 55.13 -29.97 70.68
C GLY A 115 54.36 -30.20 69.39
N SER A 116 54.84 -31.17 68.61
CA SER A 116 54.30 -31.67 67.34
C SER A 116 52.77 -31.64 67.24
N VAL A 117 52.23 -30.85 66.31
CA VAL A 117 50.84 -30.94 65.89
C VAL A 117 50.68 -32.12 64.93
N ALA A 118 49.97 -33.14 65.42
CA ALA A 118 49.46 -34.26 64.63
C ALA A 118 48.33 -33.80 63.69
N PRO A 119 48.12 -34.46 62.53
CA PRO A 119 47.06 -34.12 61.59
C PRO A 119 45.68 -34.37 62.20
N CYS A 120 44.81 -33.36 62.08
CA CYS A 120 43.47 -33.35 62.67
C CYS A 120 42.47 -34.10 61.76
N GLU A 121 42.44 -35.44 61.86
CA GLU A 121 41.37 -36.28 61.30
C GLU A 121 40.72 -37.24 62.33
N SER A 122 40.96 -37.07 63.62
CA SER A 122 40.27 -37.90 64.62
C SER A 122 39.93 -37.15 65.90
N ARG A 123 38.72 -36.58 65.93
CA ARG A 123 37.80 -36.48 67.09
C ARG A 123 36.59 -35.66 66.70
N ARG A 124 35.67 -36.27 65.94
CA ARG A 124 34.25 -35.96 66.08
C ARG A 124 33.80 -36.67 67.35
N ASP A 125 33.61 -35.90 68.40
CA ASP A 125 32.86 -36.33 69.58
C ASP A 125 31.38 -36.12 69.25
N GLU A 126 30.67 -37.22 68.97
CA GLU A 126 29.24 -37.23 68.59
C GLU A 126 28.30 -36.97 69.79
N SER A 127 28.79 -36.39 70.89
CA SER A 127 28.02 -36.28 72.14
C SER A 127 27.65 -34.86 72.59
N LEU A 128 27.88 -33.82 71.78
CA LEU A 128 27.44 -32.45 72.11
C LEU A 128 26.19 -32.03 71.30
N PRO A 129 25.15 -31.46 71.95
CA PRO A 129 23.98 -30.92 71.27
C PRO A 129 24.37 -29.75 70.34
N GLU A 130 23.79 -29.76 69.14
CA GLU A 130 24.12 -28.90 67.98
C GLU A 130 23.73 -27.41 68.13
N GLU A 131 23.50 -26.90 69.35
CA GLU A 131 22.76 -25.63 69.53
C GLU A 131 23.54 -24.41 70.07
N GLU A 132 24.85 -24.46 70.33
CA GLU A 132 25.57 -23.29 70.85
C GLU A 132 27.01 -23.09 70.33
N ALA A 133 27.27 -23.39 69.06
CA ALA A 133 28.41 -22.79 68.37
C ALA A 133 28.05 -21.33 68.01
N ARG A 134 28.26 -20.39 68.96
CA ARG A 134 28.32 -18.97 68.63
C ARG A 134 29.47 -18.75 67.64
N GLU A 135 29.14 -18.71 66.36
CA GLU A 135 29.99 -18.13 65.33
C GLU A 135 30.42 -16.74 65.84
N LEU A 136 31.71 -16.57 66.12
CA LEU A 136 32.26 -15.23 66.32
C LEU A 136 31.89 -14.41 65.08
N PRO A 137 31.32 -13.20 65.23
CA PRO A 137 30.97 -12.38 64.09
C PRO A 137 32.23 -12.20 63.23
N LEU A 138 32.10 -12.49 61.93
CA LEU A 138 33.18 -12.28 60.96
C LEU A 138 33.76 -10.87 61.16
N PRO A 139 35.10 -10.71 61.13
CA PRO A 139 35.70 -9.39 61.25
C PRO A 139 35.08 -8.47 60.20
N PRO A 140 34.71 -7.24 60.58
CA PRO A 140 34.02 -6.33 59.67
C PRO A 140 34.88 -6.11 58.42
N PRO A 141 34.25 -6.06 57.23
CA PRO A 141 35.00 -5.95 55.99
C PRO A 141 35.79 -4.65 55.97
N THR A 142 37.05 -4.77 55.60
CA THR A 142 38.02 -3.67 55.46
C THR A 142 37.90 -2.93 54.13
N THR A 143 36.91 -3.32 53.33
CA THR A 143 36.56 -2.71 52.05
C THR A 143 35.04 -2.66 51.92
N ALA A 144 34.53 -1.63 51.26
CA ALA A 144 33.12 -1.54 50.88
C ALA A 144 33.00 -1.56 49.35
N ARG A 145 31.94 -2.17 48.83
CA ARG A 145 31.65 -2.13 47.38
C ARG A 145 30.48 -1.19 47.12
N VAL A 146 30.68 -0.26 46.20
CA VAL A 146 29.64 0.66 45.74
C VAL A 146 29.50 0.56 44.23
N ASN A 147 28.28 0.56 43.73
CA ASN A 147 28.00 0.56 42.30
C ASN A 147 27.67 1.96 41.79
N VAL A 148 27.90 2.18 40.51
CA VAL A 148 27.27 3.26 39.75
C VAL A 148 26.41 2.57 38.70
N LEU A 149 25.12 2.89 38.67
CA LEU A 149 24.15 2.15 37.87
C LEU A 149 23.40 3.09 36.93
N TYR A 150 23.06 2.59 35.74
CA TYR A 150 22.09 3.22 34.86
C TYR A 150 20.68 3.04 35.43
N HIS A 151 19.84 4.06 35.27
CA HIS A 151 18.43 4.02 35.65
C HIS A 151 17.56 3.77 34.41
N SER A 152 17.68 4.64 33.41
CA SER A 152 16.83 4.63 32.23
C SER A 152 17.47 5.39 31.08
N VAL A 153 16.92 5.20 29.88
CA VAL A 153 17.19 6.02 28.70
C VAL A 153 15.87 6.62 28.22
N GLU A 154 15.93 7.81 27.63
CA GLU A 154 14.77 8.50 27.05
C GLU A 154 15.18 9.04 25.69
N VAL A 155 14.32 8.88 24.67
CA VAL A 155 14.57 9.47 23.35
C VAL A 155 13.89 10.83 23.28
N VAL A 156 14.66 11.85 22.92
CA VAL A 156 14.20 13.23 22.73
C VAL A 156 14.39 13.66 21.28
N ARG A 157 13.65 14.69 20.85
CA ARG A 157 13.91 15.40 19.60
C ARG A 157 15.28 16.07 19.70
N GLY A 158 16.26 15.62 18.93
CA GLY A 158 17.59 16.23 18.91
C GLY A 158 17.59 17.57 18.15
N PRO A 159 18.57 18.46 18.40
CA PRO A 159 18.79 19.65 17.59
C PRO A 159 19.27 19.29 16.18
N TRP A 160 19.30 20.25 15.25
CA TRP A 160 19.96 20.05 13.95
C TRP A 160 21.49 20.08 14.02
N LEU A 161 22.06 20.82 14.98
CA LEU A 161 23.48 20.80 15.31
C LEU A 161 23.63 20.44 16.77
N ALA A 162 24.43 19.41 17.07
CA ALA A 162 24.69 19.10 18.46
C ALA A 162 25.73 20.05 19.09
N THR A 163 26.45 20.84 18.28
CA THR A 163 27.41 21.87 18.74
C THR A 163 26.76 23.14 19.27
N GLY A 164 25.49 23.42 18.94
CA GLY A 164 24.81 24.66 19.31
C GLY A 164 25.39 25.92 18.63
N GLU A 165 26.17 25.74 17.56
CA GLU A 165 26.75 26.84 16.80
C GLU A 165 25.65 27.74 16.21
N VAL A 166 25.88 29.05 16.31
CA VAL A 166 25.08 30.03 15.58
C VAL A 166 25.55 30.03 14.14
N PHE A 167 24.65 29.72 13.21
CA PHE A 167 24.99 29.75 11.80
C PHE A 167 25.29 31.18 11.33
N VAL A 168 26.35 31.34 10.55
CA VAL A 168 26.62 32.60 9.86
C VAL A 168 25.62 32.74 8.72
N ARG A 169 24.85 33.83 8.74
CA ARG A 169 23.92 34.22 7.68
C ARG A 169 24.59 34.23 6.31
N GLY A 170 23.89 33.76 5.29
CA GLY A 170 24.34 33.65 3.90
C GLY A 170 25.15 32.39 3.60
N THR A 171 25.45 31.55 4.60
CA THR A 171 26.19 30.30 4.41
C THR A 171 25.26 29.14 4.02
N ALA A 172 25.82 28.14 3.33
CA ALA A 172 25.10 26.91 2.97
C ALA A 172 24.52 26.20 4.21
N ALA A 173 25.23 26.22 5.33
CA ALA A 173 24.80 25.61 6.57
C ALA A 173 23.60 26.34 7.20
N SER A 174 23.62 27.67 7.21
CA SER A 174 22.48 28.51 7.67
C SER A 174 21.22 28.26 6.83
N ILE A 175 21.36 28.32 5.49
CA ILE A 175 20.24 28.06 4.57
C ILE A 175 19.70 26.63 4.75
N CYS A 176 20.60 25.64 4.82
CA CYS A 176 20.24 24.24 5.06
C CYS A 176 19.43 24.08 6.36
N HIS A 177 19.87 24.69 7.46
CA HIS A 177 19.16 24.65 8.72
C HIS A 177 17.75 25.26 8.66
N LYS A 178 17.60 26.44 8.06
CA LYS A 178 16.29 27.10 7.92
C LYS A 178 15.34 26.30 7.01
N LEU A 179 15.84 25.79 5.89
CA LEU A 179 15.08 24.90 5.00
C LEU A 179 14.59 23.64 5.74
N ASN A 180 15.46 23.02 6.53
CA ASN A 180 15.12 21.88 7.37
C ASN A 180 14.04 22.19 8.42
N GLN A 181 14.08 23.37 9.05
CA GLN A 181 13.05 23.84 9.98
C GLN A 181 11.69 24.02 9.29
N LEU A 182 11.70 24.43 8.02
CA LEU A 182 10.52 24.54 7.17
C LEU A 182 10.11 23.20 6.51
N GLY A 183 10.83 22.10 6.76
CA GLY A 183 10.57 20.75 6.22
C GLY A 183 10.94 20.58 4.74
N TYR A 184 11.76 21.49 4.20
CA TYR A 184 12.50 21.28 2.95
C TYR A 184 13.83 20.61 3.29
N TYR A 185 13.79 19.29 3.49
CA TYR A 185 14.93 18.54 3.99
C TYR A 185 16.18 18.72 3.10
N ALA A 186 17.13 19.53 3.55
CA ALA A 186 18.38 19.86 2.86
C ALA A 186 19.56 19.00 3.34
N GLY A 187 19.29 18.04 4.24
CA GLY A 187 20.29 17.19 4.88
C GLY A 187 20.91 17.83 6.13
N PRO A 188 21.98 17.25 6.68
CA PRO A 188 22.62 17.77 7.88
C PRO A 188 23.35 19.12 7.61
N PRO A 189 23.09 20.20 8.38
CA PRO A 189 23.66 21.52 8.10
C PRO A 189 25.19 21.57 8.04
N ALA A 190 25.86 20.81 8.91
CA ALA A 190 27.32 20.70 8.93
C ALA A 190 27.92 20.11 7.63
N ARG A 191 27.10 19.45 6.80
CA ARG A 191 27.50 18.87 5.51
C ARG A 191 26.90 19.59 4.31
N ALA A 192 26.19 20.70 4.49
CA ALA A 192 25.50 21.38 3.39
C ALA A 192 26.41 21.64 2.16
N ALA A 193 27.70 21.96 2.38
CA ALA A 193 28.67 22.15 1.32
C ALA A 193 29.18 20.85 0.66
N ALA A 194 29.14 19.72 1.39
CA ALA A 194 29.59 18.41 0.93
C ALA A 194 28.48 17.58 0.26
N THR A 195 27.21 17.94 0.49
CA THR A 195 26.02 17.32 -0.12
C THR A 195 25.21 18.35 -0.91
N PRO A 196 25.79 18.99 -1.95
CA PRO A 196 25.13 20.07 -2.68
C PRO A 196 23.81 19.61 -3.31
N ASP A 197 23.69 18.36 -3.78
CA ASP A 197 22.45 17.84 -4.37
C ASP A 197 21.24 17.95 -3.44
N LEU A 198 21.38 17.62 -2.15
CA LEU A 198 20.27 17.72 -1.20
C LEU A 198 19.88 19.17 -0.96
N LEU A 199 20.88 20.04 -0.77
CA LEU A 199 20.64 21.47 -0.57
C LEU A 199 20.00 22.10 -1.80
N ASP A 200 20.48 21.77 -3.00
CA ASP A 200 19.99 22.30 -4.27
C ASP A 200 18.56 21.85 -4.54
N LYS A 201 18.24 20.57 -4.30
CA LYS A 201 16.84 20.09 -4.36
C LYS A 201 15.93 20.81 -3.37
N ALA A 202 16.38 21.03 -2.14
CA ALA A 202 15.61 21.74 -1.12
C ALA A 202 15.42 23.22 -1.49
N LYS A 203 16.47 23.90 -1.97
CA LYS A 203 16.41 25.29 -2.47
C LYS A 203 15.48 25.41 -3.65
N GLU A 204 15.55 24.49 -4.61
CA GLU A 204 14.70 24.51 -5.80
C GLU A 204 13.23 24.32 -5.42
N ARG A 205 12.94 23.37 -4.53
CA ARG A 205 11.58 23.17 -4.01
C ARG A 205 11.07 24.39 -3.24
N PHE A 206 11.90 24.98 -2.38
CA PHE A 206 11.55 26.21 -1.69
C PHE A 206 11.27 27.33 -2.70
N ARG A 207 12.15 27.52 -3.70
CA ARG A 207 11.97 28.50 -4.77
C ARG A 207 10.67 28.31 -5.54
N ARG A 208 10.29 27.08 -5.91
CA ARG A 208 9.01 26.79 -6.58
C ARG A 208 7.80 27.15 -5.73
N ASN A 209 7.95 26.99 -4.43
CA ASN A 209 6.93 27.30 -3.44
C ASN A 209 6.99 28.75 -2.93
N HIS A 210 7.85 29.63 -3.46
CA HIS A 210 7.96 31.02 -3.02
C HIS A 210 8.07 31.97 -4.23
N GLY A 211 7.01 32.78 -4.44
CA GLY A 211 6.73 33.44 -5.72
C GLY A 211 7.80 34.47 -6.10
N ASP A 212 8.26 35.23 -5.11
CA ASP A 212 9.33 36.21 -5.28
C ASP A 212 10.63 35.57 -5.76
N LEU A 213 10.95 34.35 -5.31
CA LEU A 213 12.14 33.61 -5.74
C LEU A 213 11.95 32.92 -7.09
N ARG A 214 10.71 32.60 -7.49
CA ARG A 214 10.40 31.96 -8.78
C ARG A 214 10.73 32.87 -9.96
N ILE A 215 10.54 34.18 -9.81
CA ILE A 215 10.76 35.19 -10.86
C ILE A 215 12.24 35.56 -10.99
N ILE A 216 13.07 35.25 -9.98
CA ILE A 216 14.50 35.55 -9.98
C ILE A 216 15.27 34.37 -10.63
N PRO A 217 15.99 34.58 -11.75
CA PRO A 217 16.66 33.48 -12.46
C PRO A 217 17.81 32.81 -11.67
N ALA A 218 18.41 33.51 -10.71
CA ALA A 218 19.47 33.00 -9.85
C ALA A 218 19.55 33.82 -8.54
N PRO A 219 18.66 33.58 -7.57
CA PRO A 219 18.69 34.32 -6.30
C PRO A 219 20.01 34.10 -5.56
N THR A 220 20.56 35.18 -4.98
CA THR A 220 21.75 35.09 -4.13
C THR A 220 21.42 34.34 -2.84
N ASN A 221 22.43 33.94 -2.09
CA ASN A 221 22.21 33.33 -0.77
C ASN A 221 21.50 34.31 0.19
N ASP A 222 21.77 35.60 0.08
CA ASP A 222 21.12 36.62 0.91
C ASP A 222 19.65 36.79 0.54
N ASP A 223 19.31 36.76 -0.76
CA ASP A 223 17.91 36.79 -1.23
C ASP A 223 17.13 35.57 -0.70
N PHE A 224 17.75 34.39 -0.79
CA PHE A 224 17.19 33.15 -0.24
C PHE A 224 16.98 33.25 1.28
N GLU A 225 17.96 33.77 2.02
CA GLU A 225 17.84 33.91 3.47
C GLU A 225 16.78 34.92 3.89
N ASN A 226 16.65 36.05 3.20
CA ASN A 226 15.57 37.01 3.46
C ASN A 226 14.20 36.35 3.26
N ALA A 227 14.03 35.59 2.17
CA ALA A 227 12.79 34.85 1.92
C ALA A 227 12.53 33.76 2.98
N LEU A 228 13.57 33.06 3.44
CA LEU A 228 13.48 32.07 4.52
C LEU A 228 13.11 32.70 5.86
N ASP A 229 13.69 33.86 6.19
CA ASP A 229 13.38 34.62 7.40
C ASP A 229 11.91 35.08 7.39
N GLY A 230 11.42 35.55 6.25
CA GLY A 230 10.01 35.88 6.04
C GLY A 230 9.10 34.66 6.25
N ALA A 231 9.39 33.54 5.58
CA ALA A 231 8.62 32.31 5.69
C ALA A 231 8.55 31.79 7.14
N LEU A 232 9.69 31.79 7.86
CA LEU A 232 9.74 31.39 9.27
C LEU A 232 8.97 32.34 10.18
N GLY A 233 9.05 33.65 9.94
CA GLY A 233 8.33 34.65 10.74
C GLY A 233 6.81 34.59 10.57
N HIS A 234 6.35 34.13 9.42
CA HIS A 234 4.94 34.03 9.08
C HIS A 234 4.31 32.68 9.46
N ALA A 235 5.11 31.66 9.82
CA ALA A 235 4.70 30.27 10.05
C ALA A 235 3.92 29.60 8.89
N HIS A 236 3.63 30.34 7.82
CA HIS A 236 3.06 29.83 6.60
C HIS A 236 4.07 28.89 5.93
N GLY A 237 3.61 27.76 5.41
CA GLY A 237 4.47 26.79 4.71
C GLY A 237 5.53 26.11 5.58
N ALA A 238 5.65 26.45 6.87
CA ALA A 238 6.50 25.73 7.81
C ALA A 238 5.95 24.31 7.98
N ARG A 239 6.73 23.32 7.54
CA ARG A 239 6.40 21.90 7.70
C ARG A 239 7.28 21.37 8.84
N PRO A 240 6.78 21.33 10.09
CA PRO A 240 7.59 20.87 11.20
C PRO A 240 8.10 19.47 10.90
N THR A 241 9.37 19.23 11.20
CA THR A 241 10.03 17.95 10.91
C THR A 241 9.33 16.78 11.61
N LEU A 242 8.75 17.04 12.78
CA LEU A 242 8.02 16.07 13.58
C LEU A 242 6.89 16.79 14.30
N VAL A 243 5.68 16.23 14.23
CA VAL A 243 4.51 16.72 14.97
C VAL A 243 3.90 15.62 15.84
N ASP A 244 3.18 16.04 16.88
CA ASP A 244 2.36 15.15 17.70
C ASP A 244 1.05 14.72 16.99
N ASP A 245 0.20 13.97 17.70
CA ASP A 245 -1.08 13.49 17.20
C ASP A 245 -2.13 14.60 17.01
N GLN A 246 -1.86 15.81 17.52
CA GLN A 246 -2.65 17.02 17.33
C GLN A 246 -2.02 17.97 16.29
N SER A 247 -1.03 17.50 15.53
CA SER A 247 -0.28 18.26 14.53
C SER A 247 0.53 19.45 15.11
N ASN A 248 0.81 19.49 16.41
CA ASN A 248 1.70 20.50 16.98
C ASN A 248 3.17 20.12 16.73
N PRO A 249 4.04 21.08 16.37
CA PRO A 249 5.48 20.86 16.28
C PRO A 249 6.05 20.27 17.59
N VAL A 250 6.86 19.21 17.50
CA VAL A 250 7.62 18.68 18.64
C VAL A 250 8.91 19.50 18.80
N PRO A 251 9.06 20.34 19.85
CA PRO A 251 10.24 21.20 19.99
C PRO A 251 11.51 20.40 20.25
N GLU A 252 12.66 20.95 19.86
CA GLU A 252 13.97 20.40 20.20
C GLU A 252 14.13 20.20 21.72
N GLY A 253 14.76 19.11 22.13
CA GLY A 253 14.94 18.71 23.52
C GLY A 253 13.72 18.05 24.17
N THR A 254 12.56 18.06 23.52
CA THR A 254 11.32 17.46 24.06
C THR A 254 11.39 15.93 23.98
N ALA A 255 11.02 15.26 25.06
CA ALA A 255 10.88 13.80 25.09
C ALA A 255 9.85 13.34 24.07
N ILE A 256 10.25 12.39 23.23
CA ILE A 256 9.35 11.75 22.28
C ILE A 256 8.54 10.73 23.08
N PRO A 257 7.20 10.84 23.16
CA PRO A 257 6.38 9.92 23.94
C PRO A 257 6.63 8.47 23.53
N GLY A 258 6.60 7.53 24.47
CA GLY A 258 6.74 6.10 24.21
C GLY A 258 5.39 5.37 24.07
N GLY A 259 5.44 4.09 23.66
CA GLY A 259 4.28 3.19 23.62
C GLY A 259 3.50 3.16 22.31
N ASN A 260 2.31 2.56 22.30
CA ASN A 260 1.51 2.29 21.09
C ASN A 260 0.33 3.27 20.88
N GLY A 261 0.41 4.49 21.43
CA GLY A 261 -0.63 5.50 21.27
C GLY A 261 -0.74 6.06 19.84
N ALA A 262 -1.57 7.10 19.66
CA ALA A 262 -1.70 7.80 18.39
C ALA A 262 -0.32 8.21 17.84
N PRO A 263 -0.04 7.92 16.55
CA PRO A 263 1.29 8.08 15.99
C PRO A 263 1.69 9.55 15.87
N LEU A 264 2.99 9.80 15.98
CA LEU A 264 3.61 11.06 15.56
C LEU A 264 3.65 11.11 14.03
N ARG A 265 3.71 12.31 13.46
CA ARG A 265 3.79 12.47 12.00
C ARG A 265 5.07 13.17 11.59
N VAL A 266 5.66 12.68 10.52
CA VAL A 266 6.75 13.34 9.78
C VAL A 266 6.24 13.63 8.39
N TYR A 267 6.34 14.89 7.95
CA TYR A 267 5.77 15.30 6.67
C TYR A 267 6.80 15.24 5.54
N VAL A 268 6.37 14.73 4.40
CA VAL A 268 7.01 14.85 3.09
C VAL A 268 6.11 15.73 2.22
N GLU A 269 6.67 16.43 1.26
CA GLU A 269 5.83 17.12 0.28
C GLU A 269 5.13 16.15 -0.67
N ALA A 270 3.84 16.40 -0.93
CA ALA A 270 3.18 15.85 -2.10
C ALA A 270 3.50 16.72 -3.31
N VAL A 271 4.27 16.16 -4.24
CA VAL A 271 4.64 16.82 -5.50
C VAL A 271 3.63 16.40 -6.56
N GLY A 272 3.12 17.36 -7.30
CA GLY A 272 2.25 17.10 -8.44
C GLY A 272 2.98 17.08 -9.77
N PHE A 273 2.25 17.30 -10.85
CA PHE A 273 2.84 17.63 -12.14
C PHE A 273 3.66 18.92 -12.00
N ASP A 274 4.79 18.99 -12.69
CA ASP A 274 5.61 20.19 -12.77
C ASP A 274 5.80 20.58 -14.24
N GLU A 275 5.61 21.85 -14.59
CA GLU A 275 6.07 22.35 -15.88
C GLU A 275 7.61 22.34 -15.83
N ASP A 276 8.24 21.46 -16.61
CA ASP A 276 9.69 21.53 -16.76
C ASP A 276 10.03 22.87 -17.44
N LEU A 277 10.44 23.83 -16.59
CA LEU A 277 10.78 25.21 -16.90
C LEU A 277 11.77 25.34 -18.06
N ALA A 278 12.58 24.30 -18.33
CA ALA A 278 13.52 24.30 -19.44
C ALA A 278 12.84 24.15 -20.80
N ASN A 279 11.66 23.51 -20.86
CA ASN A 279 11.04 23.04 -22.11
C ASN A 279 9.56 23.48 -22.28
N GLN A 280 8.98 24.24 -21.35
CA GLN A 280 7.65 24.89 -21.46
C GLN A 280 6.53 23.95 -21.97
N THR A 281 6.59 22.69 -21.57
CA THR A 281 5.65 21.66 -22.00
C THR A 281 5.23 20.88 -20.78
N ASP A 282 3.91 20.85 -20.57
CA ASP A 282 3.25 20.08 -19.52
C ASP A 282 3.68 18.61 -19.58
N GLU A 283 4.14 18.09 -18.44
CA GLU A 283 4.57 16.71 -18.26
C GLU A 283 3.45 15.74 -18.67
N PHE A 284 2.18 16.11 -18.49
CA PHE A 284 1.00 15.37 -18.98
C PHE A 284 0.86 15.40 -20.51
N MET A 285 1.11 16.56 -21.14
CA MET A 285 0.99 16.71 -22.60
C MET A 285 2.15 16.12 -23.40
N ARG A 286 3.37 16.05 -22.85
CA ARG A 286 4.49 15.30 -23.47
C ARG A 286 4.19 13.82 -23.61
N GLN A 287 3.32 13.33 -22.75
CA GLN A 287 3.00 11.93 -22.58
C GLN A 287 1.82 11.47 -23.47
N ILE A 288 1.08 12.41 -24.07
CA ILE A 288 0.05 12.14 -25.07
C ILE A 288 0.68 12.31 -26.46
N PRO A 289 0.71 11.28 -27.33
CA PRO A 289 1.22 11.40 -28.70
C PRO A 289 0.54 12.56 -29.43
N SER A 290 1.32 13.36 -30.15
CA SER A 290 0.86 14.54 -30.90
C SER A 290 -0.23 14.22 -31.94
N ASN A 291 -0.35 12.96 -32.35
CA ASN A 291 -1.45 12.47 -33.18
C ASN A 291 -2.46 11.71 -32.31
N ARG A 292 -3.54 12.39 -31.89
CA ARG A 292 -4.72 11.78 -31.24
C ARG A 292 -5.41 10.68 -32.09
N GLY A 293 -4.95 10.40 -33.31
CA GLY A 293 -5.46 9.35 -34.16
C GLY A 293 -4.80 8.01 -33.89
N ASN A 294 -5.46 7.13 -33.14
CA ASN A 294 -5.25 5.67 -33.01
C ASN A 294 -3.83 5.12 -32.74
N ALA A 295 -2.79 5.94 -32.62
CA ALA A 295 -1.48 5.48 -32.20
C ALA A 295 -1.58 5.03 -30.73
N ALA A 296 -1.15 3.80 -30.45
CA ALA A 296 -1.07 3.30 -29.08
C ALA A 296 -0.17 4.26 -28.28
N ILE A 297 -0.74 4.87 -27.24
CA ILE A 297 0.02 5.66 -26.27
C ILE A 297 1.03 4.71 -25.64
N ASP A 298 2.32 5.04 -25.70
CA ASP A 298 3.36 4.27 -25.01
C ASP A 298 3.31 4.60 -23.53
N TRP A 299 2.30 4.04 -22.85
CA TRP A 299 2.04 4.28 -21.44
C TRP A 299 3.26 3.92 -20.56
N SER A 300 4.16 3.04 -21.01
CA SER A 300 5.39 2.72 -20.27
C SER A 300 6.30 3.93 -20.00
N THR A 301 6.21 4.98 -20.83
CA THR A 301 6.95 6.24 -20.65
C THR A 301 6.25 7.24 -19.70
N LEU A 302 4.96 7.09 -19.43
CA LEU A 302 4.20 7.83 -18.40
C LEU A 302 4.56 7.41 -16.96
N HIS A 303 5.23 6.27 -16.81
CA HIS A 303 5.17 5.43 -15.61
C HIS A 303 6.25 5.69 -14.59
N ASN A 304 6.57 6.93 -14.23
CA ASN A 304 7.45 7.06 -13.09
C ASN A 304 7.30 8.31 -12.23
N LYS A 305 6.09 8.51 -11.69
CA LYS A 305 5.85 9.41 -10.54
C LYS A 305 6.95 9.21 -9.49
N THR A 306 7.24 7.96 -9.13
CA THR A 306 8.28 7.60 -8.15
C THR A 306 9.66 8.12 -8.52
N ARG A 307 10.11 8.00 -9.78
CA ARG A 307 11.40 8.50 -10.28
C ARG A 307 11.40 10.02 -10.40
N SER A 308 10.30 10.62 -10.84
CA SER A 308 10.12 12.08 -10.88
C SER A 308 10.23 12.66 -9.46
N GLU A 309 9.56 12.03 -8.49
CA GLU A 309 9.64 12.36 -7.07
C GLU A 309 11.04 12.10 -6.51
N ALA A 310 11.71 10.99 -6.85
CA ALA A 310 13.08 10.72 -6.39
C ALA A 310 14.10 11.76 -6.90
N GLY A 311 13.85 12.35 -8.07
CA GLY A 311 14.65 13.45 -8.61
C GLY A 311 14.40 14.81 -7.92
N LYS A 312 13.22 15.00 -7.32
CA LYS A 312 12.78 16.30 -6.76
C LYS A 312 12.84 16.31 -5.22
N LEU A 313 12.52 15.21 -4.57
CA LEU A 313 12.33 15.09 -3.13
C LEU A 313 13.56 14.54 -2.43
N ASN A 314 13.79 15.06 -1.24
CA ASN A 314 14.69 14.49 -0.26
C ASN A 314 13.87 13.79 0.82
N ARG A 315 14.36 12.63 1.27
CA ARG A 315 13.76 11.91 2.40
C ARG A 315 13.75 12.79 3.66
N PRO A 316 12.73 12.67 4.53
CA PRO A 316 12.73 13.37 5.80
C PRO A 316 13.96 13.06 6.61
N LEU A 317 14.34 14.00 7.47
CA LEU A 317 15.50 13.83 8.34
C LEU A 317 15.15 14.33 9.74
N VAL A 318 15.11 13.43 10.72
CA VAL A 318 14.69 13.72 12.09
C VAL A 318 15.87 13.42 13.03
N PRO A 319 16.59 14.46 13.53
CA PRO A 319 17.54 14.27 14.62
C PRO A 319 16.89 13.72 15.91
N LEU A 320 17.49 12.67 16.47
CA LEU A 320 17.08 12.02 17.71
C LEU A 320 18.26 11.94 18.67
N GLU A 321 18.02 12.15 19.96
CA GLU A 321 19.01 11.95 21.01
C GLU A 321 18.47 11.01 22.08
N ALA A 322 19.31 10.09 22.55
CA ALA A 322 19.09 9.30 23.74
C ALA A 322 19.72 10.03 24.93
N VAL A 323 18.90 10.44 25.90
CA VAL A 323 19.34 11.00 27.18
C VAL A 323 19.43 9.88 28.20
N ILE A 324 20.60 9.73 28.83
CA ILE A 324 20.90 8.60 29.72
C ILE A 324 20.90 9.11 31.16
N TYR A 325 20.16 8.40 32.02
CA TYR A 325 20.02 8.74 33.44
C TYR A 325 20.69 7.69 34.31
N LEU A 326 21.28 8.13 35.41
CA LEU A 326 21.86 7.26 36.43
C LEU A 326 20.84 7.02 37.55
N LYS A 327 21.05 5.94 38.30
CA LYS A 327 20.24 5.58 39.45
C LYS A 327 20.81 6.25 40.70
N GLY A 328 20.02 7.15 41.30
CA GLY A 328 20.35 7.76 42.58
C GLY A 328 20.36 6.74 43.72
N HIS A 329 20.91 7.12 44.87
CA HIS A 329 21.01 6.24 46.04
C HIS A 329 19.63 5.76 46.56
N ASP A 330 18.59 6.56 46.36
CA ASP A 330 17.18 6.27 46.67
C ASP A 330 16.47 5.47 45.56
N GLY A 331 17.20 5.13 44.49
CA GLY A 331 16.68 4.46 43.30
C GLY A 331 16.03 5.40 42.28
N SER A 332 16.01 6.71 42.51
CA SER A 332 15.41 7.70 41.61
C SER A 332 16.21 7.90 40.32
N ARG A 333 15.56 8.53 39.33
CA ARG A 333 16.15 8.92 38.05
C ARG A 333 16.96 10.22 38.21
N VAL A 334 18.27 10.15 38.05
CA VAL A 334 19.18 11.30 38.24
C VAL A 334 19.89 11.66 36.92
N ALA A 335 19.86 12.94 36.55
CA ALA A 335 20.59 13.48 35.39
C ALA A 335 22.03 13.81 35.79
N ALA A 336 22.95 12.87 35.56
CA ALA A 336 24.37 13.00 35.88
C ALA A 336 25.23 12.84 34.60
N PRO A 337 25.13 13.76 33.64
CA PRO A 337 25.67 13.58 32.28
C PRO A 337 27.17 13.25 32.26
N GLN A 338 27.96 13.89 33.11
CA GLN A 338 29.42 13.68 33.19
C GLN A 338 29.84 12.31 33.75
N ALA A 339 28.92 11.61 34.40
CA ALA A 339 29.15 10.29 35.00
C ALA A 339 28.59 9.12 34.16
N VAL A 340 27.98 9.40 33.00
CA VAL A 340 27.43 8.36 32.12
C VAL A 340 28.54 7.50 31.48
N GLY A 341 29.68 8.12 31.14
CA GLY A 341 30.76 7.46 30.40
C GLY A 341 30.40 7.17 28.93
N ALA A 342 31.35 6.62 28.17
CA ALA A 342 31.20 6.32 26.73
C ALA A 342 30.43 5.00 26.50
N VAL A 343 29.20 4.90 27.02
CA VAL A 343 28.36 3.71 26.88
C VAL A 343 27.82 3.59 25.46
N ARG A 344 27.82 2.37 24.92
CA ARG A 344 27.28 2.09 23.58
C ARG A 344 25.75 2.17 23.64
N VAL A 345 25.15 2.95 22.74
CA VAL A 345 23.70 2.98 22.52
C VAL A 345 23.39 2.32 21.18
N ASP A 346 22.70 1.19 21.23
CA ASP A 346 22.14 0.50 20.08
C ASP A 346 20.87 1.21 19.62
N TRP A 347 20.81 1.58 18.35
CA TRP A 347 19.66 2.14 17.65
C TRP A 347 19.07 1.11 16.69
N SER A 348 17.75 0.97 16.73
CA SER A 348 16.99 0.15 15.79
C SER A 348 15.63 0.79 15.50
N ALA A 349 15.09 0.55 14.31
CA ALA A 349 13.73 0.94 13.96
C ALA A 349 12.89 -0.33 13.77
N LEU A 350 11.82 -0.47 14.53
CA LEU A 350 10.78 -1.46 14.27
C LEU A 350 9.81 -0.88 13.23
N GLU A 351 9.22 -1.75 12.44
CA GLU A 351 8.24 -1.41 11.41
C GLU A 351 6.89 -2.03 11.77
N PRO A 352 6.17 -1.44 12.74
CA PRO A 352 4.86 -1.98 13.09
C PRO A 352 3.93 -1.87 11.88
N GLY A 353 3.08 -2.88 11.70
CA GLY A 353 2.13 -2.93 10.60
C GLY A 353 1.30 -1.65 10.46
N GLU A 354 0.99 -1.31 9.22
CA GLU A 354 0.16 -0.17 8.88
C GLU A 354 -1.26 -0.34 9.45
N ASP A 355 -1.83 0.76 9.96
CA ASP A 355 -3.26 0.79 10.28
C ASP A 355 -4.05 1.09 9.00
N VAL A 356 -4.90 0.17 8.59
CA VAL A 356 -5.79 0.32 7.43
C VAL A 356 -7.25 0.45 7.84
N SER A 357 -7.54 0.54 9.15
CA SER A 357 -8.90 0.53 9.70
C SER A 357 -9.71 1.77 9.33
N HIS A 358 -9.04 2.83 8.89
CA HIS A 358 -9.65 4.06 8.40
C HIS A 358 -10.04 4.00 6.92
N LEU A 359 -9.50 3.06 6.13
CA LEU A 359 -9.82 2.92 4.70
C LEU A 359 -11.25 2.40 4.52
N PRO A 360 -12.01 2.83 3.51
CA PRO A 360 -13.37 2.34 3.27
C PRO A 360 -13.37 0.83 3.02
N LEU A 361 -14.32 0.16 3.67
CA LEU A 361 -14.57 -1.27 3.55
C LEU A 361 -15.98 -1.46 3.00
N ASN A 362 -16.09 -1.58 1.69
CA ASN A 362 -17.38 -1.60 1.01
C ASN A 362 -17.92 -3.04 0.89
N HIS A 363 -18.46 -3.58 1.98
CA HIS A 363 -18.83 -5.00 2.11
C HIS A 363 -19.88 -5.51 1.11
N ASP A 364 -20.74 -4.63 0.63
CA ASP A 364 -21.97 -5.07 -0.06
C ASP A 364 -21.81 -5.16 -1.59
N LEU A 365 -20.78 -4.53 -2.18
CA LEU A 365 -20.70 -4.41 -3.63
C LEU A 365 -19.32 -4.63 -4.26
N HIS A 366 -18.19 -4.31 -3.62
CA HIS A 366 -16.86 -4.35 -4.27
C HIS A 366 -15.74 -4.70 -3.29
N LEU A 367 -14.57 -5.11 -3.79
CA LEU A 367 -13.37 -5.12 -2.96
C LEU A 367 -12.97 -3.67 -2.68
N GLY A 368 -13.52 -3.07 -1.61
CA GLY A 368 -13.21 -1.69 -1.27
C GLY A 368 -11.71 -1.47 -1.03
N THR A 369 -11.26 -0.21 -1.09
CA THR A 369 -9.85 0.22 -0.94
C THR A 369 -9.07 -0.57 0.11
N ARG A 370 -9.67 -0.79 1.29
CA ARG A 370 -9.04 -1.56 2.37
C ARG A 370 -8.63 -2.97 1.95
N ALA A 371 -9.48 -3.67 1.20
CA ALA A 371 -9.23 -5.04 0.79
C ALA A 371 -8.08 -5.15 -0.21
N TYR A 372 -7.99 -4.21 -1.17
CA TYR A 372 -6.86 -4.14 -2.10
C TYR A 372 -5.56 -3.79 -1.39
N VAL A 373 -5.56 -2.76 -0.55
CA VAL A 373 -4.37 -2.35 0.21
C VAL A 373 -3.90 -3.50 1.11
N ASN A 374 -4.78 -4.18 1.84
CA ASN A 374 -4.42 -5.37 2.62
C ASN A 374 -3.79 -6.48 1.78
N ARG A 375 -4.28 -6.71 0.56
CA ARG A 375 -3.69 -7.71 -0.34
C ARG A 375 -2.28 -7.34 -0.74
N VAL A 376 -2.04 -6.07 -1.07
CA VAL A 376 -0.71 -5.57 -1.41
C VAL A 376 0.23 -5.71 -0.20
N LEU A 377 -0.18 -5.21 0.96
CA LEU A 377 0.63 -5.25 2.19
C LEU A 377 0.90 -6.68 2.69
N GLY A 378 -0.03 -7.61 2.48
CA GLY A 378 0.11 -9.02 2.85
C GLY A 378 0.74 -9.91 1.78
N SER A 379 1.19 -9.35 0.65
CA SER A 379 1.87 -10.11 -0.39
C SER A 379 3.32 -10.44 -0.01
N ASP A 380 3.83 -11.56 -0.51
CA ASP A 380 5.23 -11.99 -0.31
C ASP A 380 6.24 -10.97 -0.88
N PHE A 381 5.78 -10.05 -1.74
CA PHE A 381 6.62 -8.99 -2.30
C PHE A 381 6.78 -7.79 -1.36
N VAL A 382 5.91 -7.63 -0.37
CA VAL A 382 5.96 -6.54 0.63
C VAL A 382 6.44 -7.07 1.97
N ASP A 383 5.86 -8.17 2.45
CA ASP A 383 6.34 -8.87 3.64
C ASP A 383 7.55 -9.77 3.32
N LEU A 384 8.63 -9.12 2.86
CA LEU A 384 9.86 -9.77 2.38
C LEU A 384 10.51 -10.75 3.37
N ALA A 385 10.19 -10.66 4.67
CA ALA A 385 10.77 -11.44 5.74
C ALA A 385 9.75 -12.28 6.52
N GLY A 386 8.46 -12.21 6.20
CA GLY A 386 7.39 -12.83 6.99
C GLY A 386 7.30 -12.26 8.41
N ASP A 387 7.76 -11.02 8.61
CA ASP A 387 7.85 -10.37 9.92
C ASP A 387 6.70 -9.39 10.19
N GLY A 388 5.75 -9.28 9.25
CA GLY A 388 4.61 -8.39 9.32
C GLY A 388 4.95 -6.92 9.09
N GLY A 389 6.18 -6.61 8.66
CA GLY A 389 6.56 -5.25 8.30
C GLY A 389 5.97 -4.85 6.95
N THR A 390 5.22 -3.74 6.95
CA THR A 390 4.44 -3.28 5.79
C THR A 390 5.02 -2.04 5.12
N ASN A 391 6.18 -1.55 5.58
CA ASN A 391 6.85 -0.40 4.95
C ASN A 391 7.20 -0.72 3.50
N CYS A 392 7.05 0.27 2.63
CA CYS A 392 7.20 0.08 1.20
C CYS A 392 8.61 -0.43 0.81
N PRO A 393 8.71 -1.55 0.09
CA PRO A 393 9.94 -2.02 -0.54
C PRO A 393 10.55 -1.03 -1.53
N VAL A 394 11.87 -1.12 -1.73
CA VAL A 394 12.61 -0.36 -2.76
C VAL A 394 12.04 -0.59 -4.16
N ALA A 395 11.59 -1.81 -4.46
CA ALA A 395 10.98 -2.15 -5.75
C ALA A 395 9.76 -1.28 -6.09
N TYR A 396 9.08 -0.75 -5.08
CA TYR A 396 7.87 0.07 -5.24
C TYR A 396 8.10 1.55 -4.87
N GLY A 397 9.35 1.99 -4.72
CA GLY A 397 9.71 3.38 -4.41
C GLY A 397 10.04 3.67 -2.94
N GLY A 398 9.93 2.68 -2.06
CA GLY A 398 10.28 2.83 -0.66
C GLY A 398 11.76 2.55 -0.37
N ILE A 399 12.04 2.08 0.85
CA ILE A 399 13.41 1.87 1.34
C ILE A 399 13.66 0.48 1.89
N ARG A 400 12.62 -0.35 2.00
CA ARG A 400 12.73 -1.69 2.58
C ARG A 400 13.40 -2.63 1.60
N THR A 401 14.37 -3.38 2.10
CA THR A 401 15.12 -4.39 1.35
C THR A 401 15.13 -5.70 2.13
N GLN A 402 15.26 -6.83 1.44
CA GLN A 402 15.34 -8.13 2.09
C GLN A 402 16.59 -8.21 3.01
N ASP A 403 17.71 -7.66 2.53
CA ASP A 403 18.97 -7.55 3.27
C ASP A 403 19.20 -6.13 3.80
N GLY A 404 19.45 -6.00 5.11
CA GLY A 404 19.90 -4.73 5.69
C GLY A 404 18.80 -3.68 5.91
N ASN A 405 17.53 -4.07 6.06
CA ASN A 405 16.47 -3.10 6.35
C ASN A 405 16.72 -2.29 7.63
N PHE A 406 17.35 -2.89 8.65
CA PHE A 406 17.61 -2.24 9.95
C PHE A 406 18.40 -0.91 9.87
N ARG A 407 19.17 -0.72 8.78
CA ARG A 407 20.04 0.45 8.59
C ARG A 407 19.46 1.50 7.63
N ASN A 408 18.48 1.12 6.80
CA ASN A 408 17.93 1.99 5.76
C ASN A 408 17.14 3.20 6.32
N PRO A 409 16.42 3.08 7.46
CA PRO A 409 15.76 4.21 8.11
C PRO A 409 16.70 5.22 8.79
N PHE A 410 18.03 5.06 8.68
CA PHE A 410 18.99 5.93 9.35
C PHE A 410 19.99 6.52 8.35
N TRP A 411 20.43 7.75 8.62
CA TRP A 411 21.47 8.39 7.84
C TRP A 411 22.87 7.80 8.15
N ARG A 412 23.66 7.47 7.12
CA ARG A 412 24.92 6.69 7.28
C ARG A 412 26.19 7.31 6.70
N GLU A 413 26.09 8.33 5.88
CA GLU A 413 27.29 8.88 5.23
C GLU A 413 28.26 9.53 6.23
N PRO A 414 29.59 9.49 5.99
CA PRO A 414 30.58 9.87 6.99
C PRO A 414 30.47 11.34 7.46
N GLN A 415 30.46 11.52 8.79
CA GLN A 415 30.40 12.77 9.58
C GLN A 415 29.19 13.70 9.37
N SER A 416 28.03 13.43 9.98
CA SER A 416 26.87 14.35 9.78
C SER A 416 26.15 14.86 11.03
N TYR A 417 26.38 14.31 12.22
CA TYR A 417 25.75 14.80 13.46
C TYR A 417 26.77 15.09 14.56
N ALA A 418 27.78 15.90 14.25
CA ALA A 418 28.80 16.29 15.21
C ALA A 418 28.16 16.90 16.48
N PRO A 419 28.56 16.42 17.68
CA PRO A 419 29.79 15.68 17.95
C PRO A 419 29.62 14.16 18.03
N TYR A 420 28.45 13.62 17.70
CA TYR A 420 28.22 12.20 17.74
C TYR A 420 29.02 11.49 16.64
N ALA A 421 29.60 10.34 17.00
CA ALA A 421 30.32 9.51 16.06
C ALA A 421 29.37 9.02 14.95
N THR A 422 29.91 8.78 13.75
CA THR A 422 29.14 8.12 12.68
C THR A 422 28.59 6.80 13.22
N PRO A 423 27.28 6.53 13.04
CA PRO A 423 26.70 5.27 13.46
C PRO A 423 27.49 4.09 12.89
N THR A 424 27.93 3.20 13.76
CA THR A 424 28.69 2.01 13.35
C THR A 424 27.72 0.85 13.18
N GLU A 425 27.86 0.10 12.09
CA GLU A 425 26.99 -1.05 11.79
C GLU A 425 27.42 -2.29 12.60
N ASP A 426 26.46 -2.91 13.27
CA ASP A 426 26.57 -4.28 13.81
C ASP A 426 25.67 -5.19 12.97
N ALA A 427 26.18 -5.60 11.81
CA ALA A 427 25.41 -6.35 10.81
C ALA A 427 24.87 -7.68 11.36
N ARG A 428 25.61 -8.33 12.28
CA ARG A 428 25.19 -9.58 12.91
C ARG A 428 23.99 -9.36 13.83
N ALA A 429 24.00 -8.28 14.60
CA ALA A 429 22.90 -7.92 15.49
C ALA A 429 21.76 -7.17 14.76
N LYS A 430 21.94 -6.81 13.48
CA LYS A 430 21.04 -5.96 12.69
C LYS A 430 20.73 -4.64 13.41
N LYS A 431 21.77 -3.94 13.87
CA LYS A 431 21.66 -2.66 14.60
C LYS A 431 22.71 -1.65 14.16
N LEU A 432 22.41 -0.38 14.42
CA LEU A 432 23.41 0.69 14.42
C LEU A 432 23.77 1.01 15.86
N TRP A 433 24.98 1.50 16.12
CA TRP A 433 25.32 1.99 17.45
C TRP A 433 26.15 3.26 17.42
N VAL A 434 25.93 4.10 18.44
CA VAL A 434 26.62 5.36 18.66
C VAL A 434 26.95 5.46 20.16
N PRO A 435 28.21 5.67 20.56
CA PRO A 435 28.56 5.81 21.97
C PRO A 435 28.01 7.12 22.53
N ALA A 436 27.71 7.13 23.82
CA ALA A 436 27.40 8.35 24.54
C ALA A 436 28.61 9.29 24.52
N PHE A 437 28.35 10.57 24.33
CA PHE A 437 29.37 11.59 24.21
C PHE A 437 29.95 11.95 25.58
N THR A 438 31.27 12.07 25.68
CA THR A 438 31.99 12.28 26.95
C THR A 438 32.83 13.55 27.01
N ASP A 439 33.14 14.19 25.89
CA ASP A 439 34.01 15.38 25.85
C ASP A 439 33.23 16.68 26.14
N GLY A 440 33.13 17.01 27.42
CA GLY A 440 32.43 18.22 27.87
C GLY A 440 33.09 19.55 27.49
N ALA A 441 34.35 19.57 27.05
CA ALA A 441 35.03 20.82 26.73
C ALA A 441 34.50 21.46 25.45
N ALA A 442 34.21 20.63 24.44
CA ALA A 442 33.67 21.09 23.17
C ALA A 442 32.13 21.25 23.20
N HIS A 443 31.41 20.30 23.82
CA HIS A 443 29.94 20.25 23.77
C HIS A 443 29.31 19.87 25.12
N PRO A 444 29.29 20.79 26.10
CA PRO A 444 28.86 20.50 27.47
C PRO A 444 27.41 20.00 27.57
N ASN A 445 26.53 20.46 26.69
CA ASN A 445 25.10 20.08 26.68
C ASN A 445 24.83 18.67 26.11
N ARG A 446 25.83 18.00 25.55
CA ARG A 446 25.70 16.68 24.91
C ARG A 446 26.33 15.55 25.70
N VAL A 447 27.06 15.87 26.77
CA VAL A 447 27.69 14.86 27.62
C VAL A 447 26.62 13.92 28.17
N GLY A 448 26.89 12.62 28.14
CA GLY A 448 25.96 11.58 28.59
C GLY A 448 24.77 11.35 27.65
N ARG A 449 24.83 11.83 26.40
CA ARG A 449 23.82 11.59 25.37
C ARG A 449 24.41 10.87 24.16
N SER A 450 23.57 10.19 23.38
CA SER A 450 23.94 9.60 22.09
C SER A 450 22.96 10.07 21.02
N GLY A 451 23.40 10.38 19.80
CA GLY A 451 22.55 10.98 18.77
C GLY A 451 22.59 10.25 17.42
N ILE A 452 21.46 10.28 16.70
CA ILE A 452 21.32 9.72 15.35
C ILE A 452 20.31 10.54 14.54
N TYR A 453 20.38 10.47 13.21
CA TYR A 453 19.30 10.92 12.34
C TYR A 453 18.44 9.73 11.90
N LEU A 454 17.16 9.78 12.24
CA LEU A 454 16.15 8.97 11.57
C LEU A 454 15.87 9.60 10.20
N GLN A 455 16.02 8.82 9.15
CA GLN A 455 15.70 9.17 7.79
C GLN A 455 14.64 8.18 7.30
N PRO A 456 13.33 8.42 7.48
CA PRO A 456 12.29 7.50 6.97
C PRO A 456 12.21 7.53 5.43
N SER A 457 11.33 6.72 4.83
CA SER A 457 11.09 6.74 3.38
C SER A 457 10.34 8.01 2.92
N LEU A 458 10.08 8.12 1.61
CA LEU A 458 9.19 9.12 1.03
C LEU A 458 7.72 8.66 0.99
N ILE A 459 7.44 7.43 1.43
CA ILE A 459 6.17 6.75 1.21
C ILE A 459 5.24 7.01 2.39
N ALA A 460 4.10 7.64 2.11
CA ALA A 460 3.08 7.90 3.11
C ALA A 460 2.50 6.58 3.65
N GLY A 461 2.23 6.53 4.95
CA GLY A 461 1.81 5.32 5.65
C GLY A 461 2.96 4.47 6.20
N ASP A 462 4.19 4.62 5.68
CA ASP A 462 5.37 3.96 6.28
C ASP A 462 5.53 4.39 7.74
N ARG A 463 5.79 3.41 8.60
CA ARG A 463 5.70 3.53 10.05
C ARG A 463 6.97 3.03 10.71
N TYR A 464 7.50 3.84 11.63
CA TYR A 464 8.75 3.56 12.31
C TYR A 464 8.60 3.73 13.82
N GLN A 465 9.01 2.74 14.59
CA GLN A 465 9.13 2.84 16.04
C GLN A 465 10.61 2.75 16.42
N VAL A 466 11.18 3.86 16.87
CA VAL A 466 12.63 3.94 17.13
C VAL A 466 12.91 3.45 18.54
N ARG A 467 13.87 2.53 18.66
CA ARG A 467 14.37 2.01 19.92
C ARG A 467 15.82 2.44 20.14
N ALA A 468 16.08 2.99 21.32
CA ALA A 468 17.43 3.22 21.84
C ALA A 468 17.66 2.28 23.04
N ARG A 469 18.72 1.48 23.01
CA ARG A 469 19.07 0.53 24.08
C ARG A 469 20.53 0.65 24.48
N LEU A 470 20.80 0.70 25.78
CA LEU A 470 22.18 0.58 26.28
C LEU A 470 22.70 -0.84 26.03
N SER A 471 23.92 -0.94 25.51
CA SER A 471 24.60 -2.20 25.22
C SER A 471 25.98 -2.19 25.86
N TYR A 472 26.34 -3.29 26.50
CA TYR A 472 27.66 -3.46 27.12
C TYR A 472 28.57 -4.38 26.29
N ALA A 473 28.18 -4.70 25.06
CA ALA A 473 28.96 -5.52 24.14
C ALA A 473 30.37 -4.95 23.93
N GLY A 474 31.38 -5.82 24.00
CA GLY A 474 32.78 -5.45 23.86
C GLY A 474 33.47 -4.98 25.15
N ARG A 475 32.77 -4.91 26.29
CA ARG A 475 33.36 -4.62 27.60
C ARG A 475 33.79 -5.88 28.33
N GLY A 476 34.91 -5.83 29.06
CA GLY A 476 35.44 -6.97 29.82
C GLY A 476 34.52 -7.43 30.97
N ASN A 477 33.71 -6.51 31.50
CA ASN A 477 32.71 -6.74 32.56
C ASN A 477 31.26 -6.78 32.02
N ALA A 478 31.03 -7.01 30.73
CA ALA A 478 29.70 -6.92 30.11
C ALA A 478 28.60 -7.71 30.84
N MET A 479 28.88 -8.96 31.24
CA MET A 479 27.89 -9.80 31.97
C MET A 479 27.50 -9.19 33.31
N GLN A 480 28.45 -8.59 34.04
CA GLN A 480 28.20 -7.93 35.31
C GLN A 480 27.37 -6.65 35.12
N LEU A 481 27.68 -5.89 34.06
CA LEU A 481 26.93 -4.69 33.69
C LEU A 481 25.47 -5.02 33.31
N GLU A 482 25.24 -6.05 32.50
CA GLU A 482 23.88 -6.50 32.15
C GLU A 482 23.10 -6.97 33.39
N ALA A 483 23.76 -7.70 34.30
CA ALA A 483 23.13 -8.17 35.54
C ALA A 483 22.79 -7.02 36.49
N ALA A 484 23.65 -6.00 36.58
CA ALA A 484 23.47 -4.86 37.47
C ALA A 484 22.52 -3.79 36.91
N ASN A 485 22.34 -3.74 35.59
CA ASN A 485 21.55 -2.71 34.89
C ASN A 485 20.53 -3.37 33.96
N PRO A 486 19.46 -4.00 34.50
CA PRO A 486 18.50 -4.73 33.69
C PRO A 486 17.89 -3.81 32.60
N VAL A 487 18.17 -4.17 31.35
CA VAL A 487 17.77 -3.55 30.06
C VAL A 487 17.25 -2.11 30.15
N CYS A 488 18.18 -1.16 30.15
CA CYS A 488 17.87 0.25 29.91
C CYS A 488 17.58 0.47 28.41
N GLN A 489 16.30 0.46 28.04
CA GLN A 489 15.84 0.75 26.68
C GLN A 489 14.62 1.69 26.66
N TYR A 490 14.46 2.39 25.55
CA TYR A 490 13.31 3.24 25.28
C TYR A 490 12.81 3.02 23.86
N GLU A 491 11.50 2.97 23.69
CA GLU A 491 10.82 2.85 22.40
C GLU A 491 9.88 4.03 22.24
N THR A 492 10.02 4.76 21.14
CA THR A 492 9.12 5.87 20.82
C THR A 492 7.71 5.37 20.54
N LYS A 493 6.74 6.29 20.47
CA LYS A 493 5.53 6.08 19.70
C LYS A 493 5.89 5.86 18.23
N PRO A 494 5.03 5.18 17.45
CA PRO A 494 5.24 5.09 16.03
C PRO A 494 5.24 6.47 15.38
N ILE A 495 6.20 6.69 14.49
CA ILE A 495 6.35 7.86 13.63
C ILE A 495 5.89 7.43 12.24
N VAL A 496 4.82 8.03 11.75
CA VAL A 496 4.22 7.73 10.44
C VAL A 496 4.60 8.83 9.45
N VAL A 497 5.00 8.43 8.25
CA VAL A 497 5.23 9.35 7.14
C VAL A 497 3.87 9.81 6.62
N TRP A 498 3.68 11.12 6.59
CA TRP A 498 2.54 11.78 5.95
C TRP A 498 3.05 12.58 4.77
N ARG A 499 2.23 12.70 3.73
CA ARG A 499 2.46 13.68 2.67
C ARG A 499 1.62 14.91 2.94
N ARG A 500 2.10 16.08 2.52
CA ARG A 500 1.36 17.34 2.66
C ARG A 500 1.48 18.19 1.41
N VAL A 501 0.37 18.81 1.07
CA VAL A 501 0.24 19.82 0.03
C VAL A 501 -0.71 20.89 0.54
N GLU A 502 -0.43 22.14 0.24
CA GLU A 502 -1.32 23.24 0.55
C GLU A 502 -2.20 23.55 -0.66
N VAL A 503 -3.45 23.94 -0.47
CA VAL A 503 -4.26 24.58 -1.51
C VAL A 503 -4.18 26.07 -1.27
N PHE A 504 -3.30 26.73 -2.01
CA PHE A 504 -2.95 28.12 -1.73
C PHE A 504 -4.07 29.10 -2.10
N GLY A 505 -4.76 28.85 -3.20
CA GLY A 505 -5.79 29.76 -3.69
C GLY A 505 -6.89 29.06 -4.46
N ILE A 506 -8.12 29.49 -4.22
CA ILE A 506 -9.28 29.13 -5.03
C ILE A 506 -9.76 30.43 -5.68
N VAL A 507 -9.53 30.52 -6.98
CA VAL A 507 -10.02 31.59 -7.83
C VAL A 507 -11.27 31.10 -8.51
N SER A 508 -12.35 31.80 -8.29
CA SER A 508 -13.65 31.35 -8.76
C SER A 508 -14.28 32.44 -9.64
N TRP A 509 -14.98 31.98 -10.68
CA TRP A 509 -15.53 32.79 -11.76
C TRP A 509 -16.97 32.36 -12.06
N PRO A 510 -17.98 32.68 -11.21
CA PRO A 510 -17.96 33.57 -10.05
C PRO A 510 -17.50 32.92 -8.76
N LEU A 511 -17.23 33.73 -7.72
CA LEU A 511 -16.94 33.21 -6.38
C LEU A 511 -18.14 32.51 -5.75
N ARG A 512 -17.92 31.24 -5.40
CA ARG A 512 -18.95 30.36 -4.85
C ARG A 512 -18.75 30.14 -3.36
N ASN A 513 -19.79 29.62 -2.72
CA ASN A 513 -19.72 29.19 -1.33
C ASN A 513 -19.27 27.74 -1.28
N HIS A 514 -18.05 27.50 -0.81
CA HIS A 514 -17.47 26.16 -0.71
C HIS A 514 -17.96 25.36 0.50
N GLY A 515 -18.67 25.97 1.46
CA GLY A 515 -19.20 25.28 2.63
C GLY A 515 -18.21 24.31 3.28
N ASN A 516 -18.56 23.01 3.32
CA ASN A 516 -17.73 21.95 3.89
C ASN A 516 -16.88 21.20 2.84
N LEU A 517 -16.85 21.62 1.57
CA LEU A 517 -16.09 20.93 0.51
C LEU A 517 -14.60 20.77 0.86
N PRO A 518 -13.89 21.80 1.37
CA PRO A 518 -12.48 21.64 1.75
C PRO A 518 -12.26 20.58 2.84
N GLN A 519 -13.18 20.49 3.82
CA GLN A 519 -13.10 19.45 4.86
C GLN A 519 -13.30 18.05 4.27
N LYS A 520 -14.29 17.87 3.41
CA LYS A 520 -14.54 16.58 2.76
C LYS A 520 -13.36 16.14 1.89
N CYS A 521 -12.79 17.07 1.12
CA CYS A 521 -11.58 16.84 0.35
C CYS A 521 -10.44 16.38 1.28
N ARG A 522 -10.20 17.10 2.39
CA ARG A 522 -9.21 16.70 3.41
C ARG A 522 -9.42 15.28 3.91
N ASP A 523 -10.65 14.94 4.27
CA ASP A 523 -10.97 13.63 4.85
C ASP A 523 -10.68 12.51 3.85
N ARG A 524 -11.03 12.69 2.56
CA ARG A 524 -10.76 11.70 1.49
C ARG A 524 -9.26 11.51 1.24
N TYR A 525 -8.46 12.57 1.28
CA TYR A 525 -7.01 12.45 1.10
C TYR A 525 -6.29 11.91 2.34
N ALA A 526 -6.80 12.19 3.54
CA ALA A 526 -6.26 11.64 4.78
C ALA A 526 -6.31 10.11 4.79
N GLU A 527 -7.26 9.50 4.06
CA GLU A 527 -7.29 8.05 3.84
C GLU A 527 -6.01 7.50 3.20
N ALA A 528 -5.30 8.31 2.41
CA ALA A 528 -4.03 7.98 1.78
C ALA A 528 -2.82 8.58 2.51
N TYR A 529 -2.96 8.97 3.79
CA TYR A 529 -1.91 9.66 4.55
C TYR A 529 -1.42 10.95 3.87
N LEU A 530 -2.30 11.62 3.11
CA LEU A 530 -2.04 12.88 2.44
C LEU A 530 -2.88 13.99 3.09
N GLU A 531 -2.20 14.97 3.66
CA GLU A 531 -2.83 16.19 4.19
C GLU A 531 -2.93 17.24 3.08
N VAL A 532 -4.16 17.55 2.67
CA VAL A 532 -4.45 18.68 1.80
C VAL A 532 -4.83 19.88 2.66
N ASP A 533 -3.89 20.78 2.91
CA ASP A 533 -4.08 21.88 3.83
C ASP A 533 -4.81 23.05 3.18
N PHE A 534 -5.96 23.44 3.74
CA PHE A 534 -6.75 24.59 3.32
C PHE A 534 -6.72 25.75 4.35
N SER A 535 -5.92 25.65 5.41
CA SER A 535 -5.93 26.61 6.52
C SER A 535 -5.57 28.03 6.12
N HIS A 536 -4.81 28.19 5.03
CA HIS A 536 -4.44 29.50 4.47
C HIS A 536 -4.95 29.73 3.05
N THR A 537 -5.91 28.94 2.56
CA THR A 537 -6.46 29.10 1.22
C THR A 537 -7.06 30.48 1.02
N GLN A 538 -6.59 31.19 0.00
CA GLN A 538 -7.19 32.45 -0.42
C GLN A 538 -8.37 32.20 -1.35
N TYR A 539 -9.55 32.65 -0.95
CA TYR A 539 -10.74 32.63 -1.79
C TYR A 539 -10.89 33.97 -2.49
N ARG A 540 -10.70 33.99 -3.81
CA ARG A 540 -10.70 35.23 -4.60
C ARG A 540 -11.68 35.15 -5.76
N ARG A 541 -12.34 36.28 -6.02
CA ARG A 541 -13.02 36.51 -7.30
C ARG A 541 -11.97 36.76 -8.37
N ILE A 542 -12.26 36.36 -9.61
CA ILE A 542 -11.34 36.53 -10.73
C ILE A 542 -10.86 37.99 -10.90
N SER A 543 -11.74 39.00 -10.74
CA SER A 543 -11.37 40.41 -10.91
C SER A 543 -10.47 40.96 -9.79
N GLN A 544 -10.30 40.20 -8.69
CA GLN A 544 -9.36 40.53 -7.61
C GLN A 544 -7.95 40.03 -7.91
N VAL A 545 -7.82 39.14 -8.90
CA VAL A 545 -6.56 38.47 -9.25
C VAL A 545 -6.02 39.01 -10.57
N ILE A 546 -6.87 39.08 -11.60
CA ILE A 546 -6.51 39.60 -12.92
C ILE A 546 -7.30 40.88 -13.24
N ASN A 547 -6.73 41.75 -14.07
CA ASN A 547 -7.37 42.99 -14.52
C ASN A 547 -7.83 42.89 -15.99
N ASP A 548 -8.47 43.95 -16.49
CA ASP A 548 -8.97 44.04 -17.88
C ASP A 548 -7.87 43.84 -18.94
N THR A 549 -6.65 44.30 -18.66
CA THR A 549 -5.50 44.08 -19.57
C THR A 549 -5.11 42.60 -19.60
N ASP A 550 -4.99 41.95 -18.46
CA ASP A 550 -4.68 40.51 -18.36
C ASP A 550 -5.76 39.66 -19.08
N TYR A 551 -7.04 40.03 -18.92
CA TYR A 551 -8.18 39.38 -19.60
C TYR A 551 -8.17 39.60 -21.12
N SER A 552 -7.95 40.84 -21.58
CA SER A 552 -7.85 41.15 -23.01
C SER A 552 -6.66 40.46 -23.68
N ASP A 553 -5.54 40.33 -22.96
CA ASP A 553 -4.36 39.59 -23.43
C ASP A 553 -4.68 38.10 -23.59
N TRP A 554 -5.36 37.51 -22.61
CA TRP A 554 -5.82 36.12 -22.68
C TRP A 554 -6.77 35.87 -23.86
N PHE A 555 -7.75 36.75 -24.06
CA PHE A 555 -8.67 36.67 -25.19
C PHE A 555 -7.94 36.82 -26.54
N THR A 556 -6.95 37.71 -26.60
CA THR A 556 -6.09 37.89 -27.79
C THR A 556 -5.24 36.66 -28.06
N HIS A 557 -4.73 36.00 -27.01
CA HIS A 557 -4.01 34.74 -27.11
C HIS A 557 -4.90 33.65 -27.72
N ILE A 558 -6.13 33.48 -27.21
CA ILE A 558 -7.14 32.58 -27.80
C ILE A 558 -7.33 32.92 -29.28
N ARG A 559 -7.59 34.19 -29.62
CA ARG A 559 -7.81 34.62 -31.01
C ARG A 559 -6.63 34.30 -31.95
N THR A 560 -5.41 34.35 -31.44
CA THR A 560 -4.20 34.19 -32.25
C THR A 560 -3.87 32.72 -32.49
N HIS A 561 -4.17 31.86 -31.52
CA HIS A 561 -3.74 30.46 -31.50
C HIS A 561 -4.85 29.46 -31.78
N VAL A 562 -6.12 29.87 -31.65
CA VAL A 562 -7.31 29.05 -31.88
C VAL A 562 -7.89 29.32 -33.27
N LYS A 563 -8.49 28.30 -33.91
CA LYS A 563 -9.09 28.34 -35.27
C LYS A 563 -9.96 29.60 -35.52
N PRO A 564 -10.25 29.98 -36.79
CA PRO A 564 -10.94 31.24 -37.15
C PRO A 564 -12.37 31.46 -36.59
N SER A 565 -12.90 30.55 -35.75
CA SER A 565 -14.18 30.67 -35.04
C SER A 565 -14.26 31.95 -34.19
N VAL A 566 -13.15 32.39 -33.59
CA VAL A 566 -13.11 33.57 -32.69
C VAL A 566 -13.53 34.87 -33.40
N ALA A 567 -13.13 35.07 -34.66
CA ALA A 567 -13.46 36.30 -35.40
C ALA A 567 -14.97 36.52 -35.55
N SER A 568 -15.76 35.44 -35.52
CA SER A 568 -17.21 35.48 -35.69
C SER A 568 -17.97 35.87 -34.41
N VAL A 569 -17.32 35.87 -33.24
CA VAL A 569 -17.94 36.17 -31.93
C VAL A 569 -17.43 37.46 -31.27
N VAL A 570 -16.39 38.10 -31.81
CA VAL A 570 -15.77 39.35 -31.25
C VAL A 570 -16.74 40.54 -31.17
N GLY A 571 -17.87 40.51 -31.87
CA GLY A 571 -18.95 41.52 -31.73
C GLY A 571 -20.14 41.08 -30.87
N LEU A 572 -20.12 39.85 -30.34
CA LEU A 572 -21.19 39.26 -29.52
C LEU A 572 -20.80 39.21 -28.04
N LEU A 573 -19.50 39.04 -27.75
CA LEU A 573 -18.94 38.85 -26.43
C LEU A 573 -18.17 40.08 -25.95
N ASP A 574 -18.14 40.33 -24.64
CA ASP A 574 -17.22 41.30 -24.06
C ASP A 574 -15.83 40.68 -23.92
N THR A 575 -14.92 41.14 -24.77
CA THR A 575 -13.54 40.65 -24.84
C THR A 575 -12.56 41.60 -24.15
N THR A 576 -13.06 42.64 -23.49
CA THR A 576 -12.26 43.76 -22.99
C THR A 576 -12.32 43.93 -21.48
N HIS A 577 -13.39 43.50 -20.83
CA HIS A 577 -13.54 43.61 -19.38
C HIS A 577 -13.60 42.24 -18.72
N VAL A 578 -12.92 42.10 -17.59
CA VAL A 578 -13.08 40.93 -16.74
C VAL A 578 -14.42 41.02 -16.00
N HIS A 579 -15.25 39.98 -16.11
CA HIS A 579 -16.57 39.94 -15.49
C HIS A 579 -16.62 38.93 -14.37
N ASP A 580 -16.80 39.32 -13.11
CA ASP A 580 -16.86 38.36 -12.00
C ASP A 580 -17.92 37.26 -12.17
N ALA A 581 -18.96 37.48 -12.98
CA ALA A 581 -20.08 36.54 -13.15
C ALA A 581 -19.79 35.34 -14.06
N SER A 582 -18.93 35.48 -15.08
CA SER A 582 -18.69 34.44 -16.10
C SER A 582 -17.45 34.75 -16.94
N PRO A 583 -16.68 33.74 -17.39
CA PRO A 583 -15.54 33.92 -18.30
C PRO A 583 -15.96 34.36 -19.70
N VAL A 584 -17.23 34.20 -20.04
CA VAL A 584 -17.81 34.61 -21.31
C VAL A 584 -19.10 35.37 -21.04
N VAL A 585 -19.16 36.64 -21.41
CA VAL A 585 -20.33 37.50 -21.18
C VAL A 585 -20.76 38.13 -22.50
N ARG A 586 -22.07 38.16 -22.77
CA ARG A 586 -22.62 38.80 -23.97
C ARG A 586 -22.71 40.32 -23.80
N LEU A 587 -22.36 41.07 -24.85
CA LEU A 587 -22.49 42.54 -24.86
C LEU A 587 -23.95 43.02 -24.82
N ARG A 588 -24.86 42.21 -25.38
CA ARG A 588 -26.31 42.48 -25.45
C ARG A 588 -27.09 41.20 -25.13
N PRO A 589 -27.25 40.83 -23.85
CA PRO A 589 -27.93 39.60 -23.45
C PRO A 589 -29.43 39.62 -23.78
N ASP A 590 -30.03 40.80 -23.92
CA ASP A 590 -31.44 41.05 -24.26
C ASP A 590 -31.81 40.76 -25.72
N VAL A 591 -30.82 40.63 -26.61
CA VAL A 591 -31.04 40.38 -28.03
C VAL A 591 -31.09 38.87 -28.30
N GLU A 592 -32.08 38.37 -29.03
CA GLU A 592 -32.12 36.95 -29.39
C GLU A 592 -30.98 36.58 -30.36
N LEU A 593 -30.29 35.47 -30.09
CA LEU A 593 -29.22 34.97 -30.95
C LEU A 593 -29.78 34.13 -32.10
N SER A 594 -29.33 34.38 -33.32
CA SER A 594 -29.57 33.47 -34.45
C SER A 594 -28.88 32.12 -34.22
N ALA A 595 -29.40 31.04 -34.84
CA ALA A 595 -28.80 29.70 -34.76
C ALA A 595 -27.30 29.70 -35.13
N ASN A 596 -26.91 30.46 -36.15
CA ASN A 596 -25.50 30.59 -36.54
C ASN A 596 -24.65 31.29 -35.45
N GLN A 597 -25.18 32.31 -34.77
CA GLN A 597 -24.48 32.95 -33.65
C GLN A 597 -24.36 32.02 -32.44
N LYS A 598 -25.40 31.24 -32.14
CA LYS A 598 -25.35 30.20 -31.10
C LYS A 598 -24.27 29.16 -31.40
N ASN A 599 -24.22 28.63 -32.63
CA ASN A 599 -23.19 27.69 -33.06
C ASN A 599 -21.78 28.30 -32.99
N ASN A 600 -21.62 29.58 -33.36
CA ASN A 600 -20.32 30.25 -33.26
C ASN A 600 -19.86 30.43 -31.80
N ILE A 601 -20.78 30.74 -30.89
CA ILE A 601 -20.49 30.78 -29.45
C ILE A 601 -20.12 29.37 -28.96
N TRP A 602 -20.84 28.34 -29.39
CA TRP A 602 -20.50 26.96 -29.07
C TRP A 602 -19.09 26.58 -29.51
N PHE A 603 -18.73 26.85 -30.78
CA PHE A 603 -17.38 26.56 -31.26
C PHE A 603 -16.33 27.34 -30.49
N PHE A 604 -16.59 28.62 -30.18
CA PHE A 604 -15.67 29.42 -29.37
C PHE A 604 -15.47 28.84 -27.98
N VAL A 605 -16.55 28.50 -27.26
CA VAL A 605 -16.49 27.97 -25.90
C VAL A 605 -15.82 26.59 -25.89
N SER A 606 -16.21 25.71 -26.81
CA SER A 606 -15.60 24.38 -27.00
C SER A 606 -14.11 24.49 -27.33
N ASP A 607 -13.73 25.35 -28.26
CA ASP A 607 -12.34 25.57 -28.63
C ASP A 607 -11.55 26.19 -27.45
N MET A 608 -12.10 27.20 -26.77
CA MET A 608 -11.50 27.81 -25.58
C MET A 608 -11.17 26.75 -24.54
N PHE A 609 -12.11 25.84 -24.24
CA PHE A 609 -11.90 24.77 -23.27
C PHE A 609 -10.94 23.68 -23.74
N ASN A 610 -11.03 23.25 -25.01
CA ASN A 610 -10.06 22.33 -25.59
C ASN A 610 -8.64 22.91 -25.55
N GLU A 611 -8.50 24.22 -25.71
CA GLU A 611 -7.24 24.97 -25.68
C GLU A 611 -6.82 25.39 -24.26
N LEU A 612 -7.68 25.25 -23.24
CA LEU A 612 -7.19 25.19 -21.86
C LEU A 612 -6.33 23.93 -21.66
N VAL A 613 -6.67 22.86 -22.37
CA VAL A 613 -6.17 21.50 -22.11
C VAL A 613 -5.08 21.04 -23.08
N SER A 614 -5.05 21.51 -24.35
CA SER A 614 -4.14 20.89 -25.33
C SER A 614 -3.62 21.77 -26.47
N THR A 615 -2.36 22.20 -26.35
CA THR A 615 -1.49 22.53 -27.50
C THR A 615 -0.05 22.15 -27.21
N ALA A 616 0.56 21.31 -28.04
CA ALA A 616 1.99 21.05 -27.96
C ALA A 616 2.79 22.27 -28.45
N ASN A 617 3.81 22.69 -27.70
CA ASN A 617 4.77 23.76 -28.04
C ASN A 617 4.21 25.21 -28.10
N VAL A 618 2.98 25.44 -27.67
CA VAL A 618 2.43 26.78 -27.39
C VAL A 618 1.81 26.72 -26.01
N ARG A 619 2.10 27.70 -25.14
CA ARG A 619 1.38 27.82 -23.85
C ARG A 619 -0.11 27.80 -24.16
N SER A 620 -0.81 26.79 -23.66
CA SER A 620 -2.25 26.65 -23.85
C SER A 620 -2.93 27.95 -23.39
N ALA A 621 -4.09 28.31 -23.95
CA ALA A 621 -4.81 29.51 -23.50
C ALA A 621 -5.07 29.46 -21.99
N GLY A 622 -5.27 28.24 -21.46
CA GLY A 622 -5.33 27.99 -20.03
C GLY A 622 -4.01 28.28 -19.36
N GLY A 623 -2.91 27.67 -19.80
CA GLY A 623 -1.58 27.92 -19.24
C GLY A 623 -1.22 29.41 -19.20
N PHE A 624 -1.62 30.19 -20.22
CA PHE A 624 -1.47 31.65 -20.20
C PHE A 624 -2.24 32.29 -19.05
N LEU A 625 -3.57 32.12 -18.99
CA LEU A 625 -4.42 32.70 -17.94
C LEU A 625 -3.98 32.27 -16.54
N LEU A 626 -3.63 30.99 -16.41
CA LEU A 626 -3.28 30.35 -15.16
C LEU A 626 -1.91 30.79 -14.66
N SER A 627 -0.95 31.02 -15.56
CA SER A 627 0.32 31.66 -15.20
C SER A 627 0.10 33.06 -14.64
N ARG A 628 -0.82 33.85 -15.23
CA ARG A 628 -1.19 35.18 -14.70
C ARG A 628 -1.85 35.08 -13.32
N ILE A 629 -2.80 34.16 -13.16
CA ILE A 629 -3.47 33.93 -11.87
C ILE A 629 -2.45 33.54 -10.79
N SER A 630 -1.58 32.59 -11.11
CA SER A 630 -0.49 32.15 -10.24
C SER A 630 0.43 33.32 -9.89
N ASP A 631 0.95 34.06 -10.87
CA ASP A 631 1.85 35.20 -10.65
C ASP A 631 1.22 36.28 -9.75
N ARG A 632 -0.10 36.49 -9.85
CA ARG A 632 -0.83 37.51 -9.08
C ARG A 632 -1.20 37.06 -7.68
N LEU A 633 -1.58 35.80 -7.52
CA LEU A 633 -1.86 35.23 -6.20
C LEU A 633 -0.59 35.09 -5.36
N ARG A 634 0.53 34.72 -6.00
CA ARG A 634 1.79 34.36 -5.34
C ARG A 634 2.70 35.59 -5.13
N THR A 635 2.16 36.71 -4.67
CA THR A 635 2.93 37.96 -4.41
C THR A 635 3.24 38.16 -2.93
N GLY A 636 4.48 38.58 -2.61
CA GLY A 636 4.92 38.97 -1.26
C GLY A 636 5.56 37.83 -0.43
N ASP A 637 5.79 38.10 0.86
CA ASP A 637 6.51 37.21 1.80
C ASP A 637 5.75 35.89 2.15
N ALA A 638 4.52 35.71 1.68
CA ALA A 638 3.74 34.50 1.94
C ALA A 638 4.20 33.34 1.02
N PRO A 639 4.52 32.15 1.58
CA PRO A 639 4.72 30.95 0.78
C PRO A 639 3.54 30.70 -0.14
N CYS A 640 3.86 30.25 -1.34
CA CYS A 640 2.98 30.17 -2.49
C CYS A 640 2.97 28.76 -3.14
N GLY A 641 3.58 27.79 -2.45
CA GLY A 641 3.65 26.41 -2.87
C GLY A 641 2.36 25.69 -2.58
N GLY A 642 1.72 25.16 -3.61
CA GLY A 642 0.46 24.46 -3.43
C GLY A 642 -0.43 24.51 -4.65
N ILE A 643 -1.61 23.94 -4.49
CA ILE A 643 -2.62 23.89 -5.53
C ILE A 643 -3.30 25.25 -5.67
N VAL A 644 -3.44 25.72 -6.91
CA VAL A 644 -4.36 26.80 -7.24
C VAL A 644 -5.54 26.21 -8.00
N MET A 645 -6.76 26.50 -7.58
CA MET A 645 -7.95 26.02 -8.28
C MET A 645 -8.61 27.17 -9.02
N LEU A 646 -8.91 26.96 -10.31
CA LEU A 646 -9.75 27.85 -11.10
C LEU A 646 -11.13 27.21 -11.28
N GLU A 647 -12.12 27.73 -10.56
CA GLU A 647 -13.50 27.30 -10.74
C GLU A 647 -14.22 28.28 -11.65
N TYR A 648 -15.04 27.79 -12.58
CA TYR A 648 -15.82 28.66 -13.44
C TYR A 648 -17.30 28.27 -13.51
N LYS A 649 -18.10 29.21 -13.99
CA LYS A 649 -19.49 29.03 -14.41
C LYS A 649 -19.71 29.88 -15.64
N LEU A 650 -20.28 29.29 -16.68
CA LEU A 650 -20.82 30.07 -17.79
C LEU A 650 -22.08 30.81 -17.32
N SER A 651 -22.32 31.99 -17.88
CA SER A 651 -23.53 32.77 -17.62
C SER A 651 -24.76 32.06 -18.21
N ASP A 652 -25.93 32.23 -17.58
CA ASP A 652 -27.15 31.50 -17.95
C ASP A 652 -27.56 31.74 -19.43
N ASP A 653 -27.27 32.92 -19.99
CA ASP A 653 -27.50 33.25 -21.40
C ASP A 653 -26.52 32.59 -22.38
N ILE A 654 -25.30 32.27 -21.92
CA ILE A 654 -24.37 31.44 -22.67
C ILE A 654 -24.81 29.97 -22.58
N VAL A 655 -25.15 29.48 -21.38
CA VAL A 655 -25.67 28.11 -21.20
C VAL A 655 -26.88 27.86 -22.10
N ASP A 656 -27.89 28.73 -22.09
CA ASP A 656 -29.06 28.65 -22.96
C ASP A 656 -28.67 28.65 -24.46
N ALA A 657 -27.71 29.49 -24.86
CA ALA A 657 -27.23 29.52 -26.24
C ALA A 657 -26.55 28.21 -26.65
N LEU A 658 -25.87 27.53 -25.72
CA LEU A 658 -25.21 26.24 -25.95
C LEU A 658 -26.22 25.09 -25.99
N GLU A 659 -27.15 25.03 -25.04
CA GLU A 659 -28.21 24.01 -25.00
C GLU A 659 -29.14 24.07 -26.21
N THR A 660 -29.34 25.27 -26.77
CA THR A 660 -30.17 25.49 -27.97
C THR A 660 -29.36 25.58 -29.27
N SER A 661 -28.07 25.24 -29.23
CA SER A 661 -27.21 25.15 -30.41
C SER A 661 -27.42 23.83 -31.15
N ASP A 662 -27.37 23.87 -32.49
CA ASP A 662 -27.38 22.66 -33.32
C ASP A 662 -26.06 21.86 -33.24
N ALA A 663 -25.03 22.43 -32.60
CA ALA A 663 -23.70 21.82 -32.49
C ALA A 663 -23.56 20.80 -31.34
N GLY A 664 -24.55 20.76 -30.42
CA GLY A 664 -24.62 19.81 -29.30
C GLY A 664 -24.30 20.44 -27.94
N GLU A 665 -24.15 19.59 -26.92
CA GLU A 665 -23.80 20.02 -25.56
C GLU A 665 -22.32 20.43 -25.48
N VAL A 666 -22.00 21.40 -24.60
CA VAL A 666 -20.60 21.77 -24.34
C VAL A 666 -19.99 20.79 -23.36
N PRO A 667 -18.76 20.30 -23.62
CA PRO A 667 -18.08 19.46 -22.66
C PRO A 667 -17.78 20.27 -21.40
N THR A 668 -18.20 19.76 -20.25
CA THR A 668 -17.60 20.14 -18.96
C THR A 668 -16.12 19.79 -19.05
N THR A 669 -15.25 20.76 -18.81
CA THR A 669 -13.81 20.49 -18.76
C THR A 669 -13.33 20.56 -17.33
N SER A 670 -12.63 19.50 -16.96
CA SER A 670 -11.67 19.58 -15.88
C SER A 670 -10.30 19.11 -16.35
N ASN A 671 -9.26 19.76 -15.84
CA ASN A 671 -7.89 19.34 -16.03
C ASN A 671 -7.00 19.70 -14.83
N GLY A 672 -6.05 18.81 -14.57
CA GLY A 672 -4.88 19.08 -13.73
C GLY A 672 -3.72 19.58 -14.58
N ASN A 673 -3.11 20.73 -14.28
CA ASN A 673 -1.88 21.19 -14.96
C ASN A 673 -0.65 21.12 -14.03
N GLY A 674 0.54 21.10 -14.62
CA GLY A 674 1.86 21.10 -14.01
C GLY A 674 2.25 22.28 -13.13
N ASP A 675 1.33 23.19 -12.83
CA ASP A 675 1.53 24.22 -11.80
C ASP A 675 0.79 23.89 -10.49
N LEU A 676 0.43 22.59 -10.30
CA LEU A 676 -0.50 22.12 -9.27
C LEU A 676 -1.85 22.83 -9.43
N LEU A 677 -2.52 22.62 -10.55
CA LEU A 677 -3.70 23.41 -10.84
C LEU A 677 -4.89 22.55 -11.23
N GLY A 678 -6.04 22.74 -10.58
CA GLY A 678 -7.32 22.15 -10.99
C GLY A 678 -8.24 23.19 -11.62
N ILE A 679 -8.84 22.87 -12.76
CA ILE A 679 -9.88 23.69 -13.40
C ILE A 679 -11.22 22.99 -13.23
N ILE A 680 -12.27 23.62 -12.69
CA ILE A 680 -13.54 22.94 -12.44
C ILE A 680 -14.72 23.70 -13.04
N ASP A 681 -15.49 23.02 -13.90
CA ASP A 681 -16.90 23.39 -14.14
C ASP A 681 -17.78 22.75 -13.06
N GLN A 682 -18.55 23.56 -12.36
CA GLN A 682 -19.47 23.10 -11.33
C GLN A 682 -20.93 23.07 -11.81
N SER A 683 -21.17 23.02 -13.13
CA SER A 683 -22.50 22.70 -13.69
C SER A 683 -22.84 21.20 -13.64
N VAL A 684 -21.91 20.37 -13.16
CA VAL A 684 -22.11 18.92 -13.04
C VAL A 684 -23.23 18.62 -12.04
N ASP A 685 -24.22 17.82 -12.44
CA ASP A 685 -25.33 17.33 -11.58
C ASP A 685 -24.86 16.42 -10.41
N ALA A 686 -23.55 16.38 -10.15
CA ALA A 686 -22.88 15.57 -9.15
C ALA A 686 -22.86 16.22 -7.78
N ASN A 687 -22.52 15.41 -6.77
CA ASN A 687 -22.13 15.96 -5.48
C ASN A 687 -20.87 16.82 -5.69
N PRO A 688 -20.89 18.13 -5.35
CA PRO A 688 -19.75 19.01 -5.60
C PRO A 688 -18.47 18.58 -4.87
N ASP A 689 -18.55 17.74 -3.83
CA ASP A 689 -17.37 17.19 -3.15
C ASP A 689 -16.56 16.24 -4.03
N PHE A 690 -17.25 15.44 -4.85
CA PHE A 690 -16.67 14.47 -5.76
C PHE A 690 -15.84 15.18 -6.81
N VAL A 691 -16.44 16.11 -7.56
CA VAL A 691 -15.75 16.84 -8.63
C VAL A 691 -14.55 17.58 -8.04
N PHE A 692 -14.76 18.34 -6.95
CA PHE A 692 -13.68 19.07 -6.29
C PHE A 692 -12.51 18.17 -5.89
N THR A 693 -12.78 17.02 -5.26
CA THR A 693 -11.75 16.08 -4.83
C THR A 693 -11.09 15.35 -6.01
N HIS A 694 -11.87 15.04 -7.06
CA HIS A 694 -11.41 14.43 -8.30
C HIS A 694 -10.36 15.31 -8.99
N GLU A 695 -10.60 16.62 -9.07
CA GLU A 695 -9.69 17.53 -9.80
C GLU A 695 -8.42 17.83 -9.04
N VAL A 696 -8.50 17.91 -7.71
CA VAL A 696 -7.30 17.87 -6.86
C VAL A 696 -6.52 16.56 -7.11
N GLY A 697 -7.20 15.47 -7.49
CA GLY A 697 -6.60 14.17 -7.80
C GLY A 697 -5.71 14.22 -9.03
N HIS A 698 -6.13 14.94 -10.06
CA HIS A 698 -5.31 15.14 -11.26
C HIS A 698 -4.01 15.89 -10.95
N CYS A 699 -3.99 16.78 -9.95
CA CYS A 699 -2.73 17.39 -9.50
C CYS A 699 -1.72 16.35 -8.99
N PHE A 700 -2.16 15.16 -8.57
CA PHE A 700 -1.31 14.08 -8.03
C PHE A 700 -1.19 12.87 -8.95
N TRP A 701 -1.19 13.09 -10.27
CA TRP A 701 -0.98 12.05 -11.28
C TRP A 701 -2.09 10.98 -11.30
N LEU A 702 -3.22 11.22 -10.66
CA LEU A 702 -4.36 10.32 -10.79
C LEU A 702 -4.98 10.52 -12.16
N THR A 703 -5.18 9.43 -12.88
CA THR A 703 -5.83 9.41 -14.19
C THR A 703 -7.30 9.10 -14.03
N HIS A 704 -8.08 9.33 -15.08
CA HIS A 704 -9.48 8.90 -15.06
C HIS A 704 -9.60 7.38 -14.96
N HIS A 705 -10.57 6.95 -14.17
CA HIS A 705 -11.10 5.60 -14.20
C HIS A 705 -12.33 5.54 -15.14
N GLU A 706 -13.21 4.58 -14.92
CA GLU A 706 -14.41 4.33 -15.69
C GLU A 706 -15.31 5.57 -15.89
N ALA A 707 -16.12 5.54 -16.96
CA ALA A 707 -17.10 6.59 -17.30
C ALA A 707 -16.52 7.96 -17.63
N SER A 708 -15.21 8.04 -17.88
CA SER A 708 -14.56 9.20 -18.46
C SER A 708 -13.90 8.91 -19.81
N SER A 709 -13.44 9.96 -20.48
CA SER A 709 -12.47 9.85 -21.57
C SER A 709 -11.04 9.73 -21.02
N GLY A 710 -10.12 9.13 -21.78
CA GLY A 710 -8.72 9.00 -21.35
C GLY A 710 -8.50 8.02 -20.18
N VAL A 711 -9.35 7.00 -20.07
CA VAL A 711 -9.26 5.96 -19.03
C VAL A 711 -7.91 5.25 -19.12
N VAL A 712 -7.24 5.07 -17.98
CA VAL A 712 -6.01 4.27 -17.88
C VAL A 712 -6.25 3.13 -16.88
N PRO A 713 -6.87 2.00 -17.30
CA PRO A 713 -7.32 0.96 -16.39
C PRO A 713 -6.22 0.42 -15.48
N GLN A 714 -4.96 0.34 -15.95
CA GLN A 714 -3.86 -0.16 -15.12
C GLN A 714 -3.55 0.67 -13.88
N HIS A 715 -3.99 1.94 -13.82
CA HIS A 715 -3.79 2.82 -12.65
C HIS A 715 -4.88 2.70 -11.58
N HIS A 716 -5.91 1.92 -11.85
CA HIS A 716 -7.05 1.75 -10.95
C HIS A 716 -7.18 0.29 -10.52
N ASP A 717 -7.83 0.10 -9.38
CA ASP A 717 -8.28 -1.23 -8.99
C ASP A 717 -9.46 -1.58 -9.89
N PRO A 718 -9.35 -2.59 -10.77
CA PRO A 718 -10.42 -2.93 -11.71
C PRO A 718 -11.70 -3.42 -11.03
N LEU A 719 -11.66 -3.64 -9.71
CA LEU A 719 -12.79 -4.15 -8.93
C LEU A 719 -13.54 -3.08 -8.16
N ASP A 720 -13.02 -1.85 -8.13
CA ASP A 720 -13.59 -0.74 -7.37
C ASP A 720 -14.07 0.36 -8.32
N HIS A 721 -15.29 0.18 -8.81
CA HIS A 721 -15.88 1.10 -9.77
C HIS A 721 -16.32 2.45 -9.14
N ASN A 722 -16.40 2.50 -7.80
CA ASN A 722 -16.65 3.73 -7.02
C ASN A 722 -15.38 4.57 -6.80
N CYS A 723 -14.34 4.32 -7.59
CA CYS A 723 -13.13 5.14 -7.58
C CYS A 723 -13.50 6.64 -7.72
N MET A 724 -12.86 7.49 -6.91
CA MET A 724 -12.95 8.95 -6.96
C MET A 724 -12.58 9.51 -8.34
N MET A 725 -11.85 8.74 -9.14
CA MET A 725 -11.47 9.11 -10.50
C MET A 725 -12.44 8.61 -11.59
N SER A 726 -13.55 7.96 -11.23
CA SER A 726 -14.66 7.62 -12.13
C SER A 726 -15.71 8.73 -12.12
N TYR A 727 -16.48 8.88 -13.20
CA TYR A 727 -17.72 9.68 -13.16
C TYR A 727 -18.94 8.78 -12.88
N PRO A 728 -20.00 9.32 -12.25
CA PRO A 728 -21.27 8.61 -12.21
C PRO A 728 -21.85 8.46 -13.62
N ASP A 729 -22.68 7.42 -13.80
CA ASP A 729 -23.31 7.06 -15.06
C ASP A 729 -24.56 7.91 -15.29
N TRP A 730 -24.35 9.18 -15.66
CA TRP A 730 -25.39 10.18 -15.91
C TRP A 730 -26.45 9.70 -16.89
N GLU A 731 -26.02 9.03 -17.96
CA GLU A 731 -26.88 8.60 -19.06
C GLU A 731 -27.44 7.18 -18.87
N GLN A 732 -27.21 6.55 -17.70
CA GLN A 732 -27.61 5.17 -17.42
C GLN A 732 -27.12 4.16 -18.49
N LYS A 733 -25.97 4.43 -19.11
CA LYS A 733 -25.38 3.56 -20.14
C LYS A 733 -24.80 2.27 -19.55
N ARG A 734 -24.70 2.17 -18.22
CA ARG A 734 -24.13 1.06 -17.44
C ARG A 734 -25.11 0.58 -16.37
N PRO A 735 -26.31 0.10 -16.75
CA PRO A 735 -27.31 -0.37 -15.79
C PRO A 735 -26.81 -1.52 -14.90
N GLN A 736 -25.75 -2.22 -15.30
CA GLN A 736 -25.10 -3.26 -14.50
C GLN A 736 -24.37 -2.70 -13.24
N TYR A 737 -24.12 -1.40 -13.17
CA TYR A 737 -23.51 -0.72 -12.03
C TYR A 737 -24.49 0.27 -11.38
N PRO A 738 -25.53 -0.22 -10.68
CA PRO A 738 -26.57 0.65 -10.11
C PRO A 738 -26.06 1.63 -9.04
N HIS A 739 -24.84 1.44 -8.54
CA HIS A 739 -24.16 2.38 -7.64
C HIS A 739 -23.52 3.55 -8.40
N HIS A 740 -23.31 3.46 -9.73
CA HIS A 740 -22.92 4.60 -10.55
C HIS A 740 -24.06 5.56 -10.84
N ALA A 741 -25.30 5.20 -10.53
CA ALA A 741 -26.40 6.14 -10.62
C ALA A 741 -26.07 7.38 -9.78
N PRO A 742 -26.23 8.61 -10.30
CA PRO A 742 -25.82 9.83 -9.60
C PRO A 742 -26.26 9.94 -8.15
N ALA A 743 -27.49 9.51 -7.85
CA ALA A 743 -28.07 9.56 -6.50
C ALA A 743 -27.48 8.51 -5.52
N ARG A 744 -26.69 7.54 -6.00
CA ARG A 744 -26.14 6.41 -5.23
C ARG A 744 -24.61 6.32 -5.31
N PHE A 745 -23.97 7.22 -6.05
CA PHE A 745 -22.53 7.23 -6.23
C PHE A 745 -21.84 7.72 -4.96
N ASP A 746 -21.03 6.85 -4.35
CA ASP A 746 -20.23 7.14 -3.14
C ASP A 746 -18.73 7.03 -3.46
N PRO A 747 -18.14 8.12 -3.97
CA PRO A 747 -16.78 8.08 -4.49
C PRO A 747 -15.74 8.06 -3.39
N HIS A 748 -14.69 7.27 -3.60
CA HIS A 748 -13.52 7.16 -2.72
C HIS A 748 -12.29 6.72 -3.51
N PHE A 749 -11.07 6.96 -3.04
CA PHE A 749 -9.89 6.54 -3.80
C PHE A 749 -9.75 5.02 -3.77
N CYS A 750 -9.79 4.38 -4.94
CA CYS A 750 -9.58 2.93 -5.04
C CYS A 750 -8.19 2.51 -4.52
N GLY A 751 -7.98 1.21 -4.29
CA GLY A 751 -6.73 0.68 -3.72
C GLY A 751 -5.46 1.24 -4.37
N LYS A 752 -5.38 1.19 -5.71
CA LYS A 752 -4.24 1.75 -6.45
C LYS A 752 -4.13 3.28 -6.40
N CYS A 753 -5.23 4.02 -6.48
CA CYS A 753 -5.19 5.48 -6.33
C CYS A 753 -4.66 5.86 -4.95
N ASN A 754 -5.11 5.17 -3.90
CA ASN A 754 -4.65 5.37 -2.54
C ASN A 754 -3.13 5.11 -2.43
N LEU A 755 -2.62 3.98 -2.94
CA LEU A 755 -1.19 3.67 -2.97
C LEU A 755 -0.37 4.69 -3.79
N LYS A 756 -0.87 5.12 -4.95
CA LYS A 756 -0.20 6.12 -5.80
C LYS A 756 -0.07 7.48 -5.10
N LEU A 757 -1.12 7.93 -4.41
CA LEU A 757 -1.10 9.15 -3.60
C LEU A 757 -0.04 9.08 -2.49
N ARG A 758 0.13 7.89 -1.88
CA ARG A 758 1.17 7.64 -0.88
C ARG A 758 2.60 7.69 -1.41
N GLY A 759 2.82 7.50 -2.71
CA GLY A 759 4.17 7.43 -3.29
C GLY A 759 4.53 6.11 -3.94
N TRP A 760 3.67 5.10 -3.89
CA TRP A 760 3.98 3.77 -4.43
C TRP A 760 4.05 3.78 -5.95
N ASP A 761 4.98 2.99 -6.48
CA ASP A 761 4.95 2.58 -7.89
C ASP A 761 3.93 1.47 -8.10
N ILE A 762 2.69 1.89 -8.42
CA ILE A 762 1.57 0.98 -8.69
C ILE A 762 1.65 0.29 -10.07
N THR A 763 2.68 0.61 -10.87
CA THR A 763 2.87 0.07 -12.22
C THR A 763 3.84 -1.10 -12.27
N HIS A 764 4.46 -1.43 -11.13
CA HIS A 764 5.34 -2.59 -11.03
C HIS A 764 4.58 -3.89 -11.32
N ASP A 765 5.20 -4.81 -12.08
CA ASP A 765 4.58 -6.06 -12.53
C ASP A 765 3.99 -6.89 -11.39
N ASP A 766 4.66 -6.96 -10.24
CA ASP A 766 4.18 -7.64 -9.04
C ASP A 766 2.84 -7.07 -8.52
N ILE A 767 2.66 -5.75 -8.53
CA ILE A 767 1.40 -5.11 -8.13
C ILE A 767 0.31 -5.37 -9.17
N LEU A 768 0.66 -5.31 -10.46
CA LEU A 768 -0.27 -5.63 -11.54
C LEU A 768 -0.70 -7.10 -11.51
N ALA A 769 0.18 -8.01 -11.07
CA ALA A 769 -0.14 -9.43 -10.90
C ALA A 769 -1.10 -9.70 -9.74
N LEU A 770 -1.28 -8.77 -8.79
CA LEU A 770 -2.27 -8.85 -7.72
C LEU A 770 -3.68 -8.46 -8.19
N ASP A 771 -3.80 -7.83 -9.36
CA ASP A 771 -5.10 -7.60 -9.99
C ASP A 771 -5.68 -8.96 -10.39
N PRO A 772 -6.85 -9.34 -9.88
CA PRO A 772 -7.39 -10.65 -10.16
C PRO A 772 -7.78 -10.73 -11.65
N PRO A 773 -7.60 -11.89 -12.31
CA PRO A 773 -8.32 -12.15 -13.54
C PRO A 773 -9.81 -12.01 -13.21
N ALA A 774 -10.57 -11.22 -14.00
CA ALA A 774 -11.87 -10.62 -13.63
C ALA A 774 -12.65 -11.35 -12.50
N PRO A 775 -13.13 -10.60 -11.52
CA PRO A 775 -13.64 -11.16 -10.27
C PRO A 775 -14.87 -12.03 -10.51
N VAL A 776 -15.15 -12.92 -9.56
CA VAL A 776 -16.25 -13.90 -9.62
C VAL A 776 -17.63 -13.20 -9.73
N ASP A 777 -17.76 -11.96 -9.25
CA ASP A 777 -18.95 -11.13 -9.40
C ASP A 777 -19.00 -10.36 -10.74
N GLN A 778 -18.04 -10.53 -11.64
CA GLN A 778 -18.06 -10.02 -13.01
C GLN A 778 -17.96 -11.12 -14.06
N LEU A 779 -18.19 -12.40 -13.68
CA LEU A 779 -18.14 -13.51 -14.63
C LEU A 779 -19.05 -13.22 -15.82
N SER A 780 -18.44 -12.97 -16.97
CA SER A 780 -19.14 -12.76 -18.22
C SER A 780 -19.59 -14.11 -18.74
N THR A 781 -20.90 -14.22 -19.00
CA THR A 781 -21.48 -15.46 -19.48
C THR A 781 -21.94 -15.29 -20.89
N LEU A 782 -21.61 -16.26 -21.73
CA LEU A 782 -22.02 -16.31 -23.11
C LEU A 782 -22.89 -17.53 -23.28
N PHE A 783 -24.20 -17.30 -23.43
CA PHE A 783 -25.19 -18.34 -23.65
C PHE A 783 -25.54 -18.40 -25.14
N TYR A 784 -25.18 -19.51 -25.79
CA TYR A 784 -25.43 -19.79 -27.20
C TYR A 784 -26.47 -20.89 -27.35
N TYR A 785 -27.48 -20.68 -28.21
CA TYR A 785 -28.51 -21.67 -28.49
C TYR A 785 -28.96 -21.68 -29.95
N ASP A 786 -29.65 -22.76 -30.34
CA ASP A 786 -30.32 -22.88 -31.63
C ASP A 786 -31.77 -22.38 -31.52
N ARG A 787 -32.04 -21.18 -32.03
CA ARG A 787 -33.37 -20.56 -31.96
C ARG A 787 -34.41 -21.27 -32.83
N ALA A 788 -33.97 -21.96 -33.88
CA ALA A 788 -34.84 -22.56 -34.88
C ALA A 788 -35.49 -23.88 -34.39
N ASP A 789 -35.02 -24.43 -33.27
CA ASP A 789 -35.56 -25.67 -32.71
C ASP A 789 -36.35 -25.43 -31.41
N PRO A 790 -37.69 -25.39 -31.46
CA PRO A 790 -38.51 -25.25 -30.26
C PRO A 790 -38.43 -26.47 -29.32
N GLY A 791 -37.93 -27.62 -29.79
CA GLY A 791 -37.78 -28.83 -28.98
C GLY A 791 -36.66 -28.77 -27.93
N LEU A 792 -35.72 -27.83 -28.07
CA LEU A 792 -34.62 -27.63 -27.12
C LEU A 792 -35.05 -27.01 -25.79
N GLN A 793 -36.24 -26.40 -25.71
CA GLN A 793 -36.66 -25.57 -24.58
C GLN A 793 -35.57 -24.57 -24.14
N TRP A 794 -34.77 -24.07 -25.09
CA TRP A 794 -33.63 -23.20 -24.83
C TRP A 794 -34.03 -21.94 -24.05
N ASN A 795 -35.26 -21.47 -24.22
CA ASN A 795 -35.81 -20.31 -23.52
C ASN A 795 -36.01 -20.58 -22.02
N VAL A 796 -36.38 -21.82 -21.67
CA VAL A 796 -36.48 -22.26 -20.28
C VAL A 796 -35.08 -22.35 -19.68
N GLU A 797 -34.15 -23.00 -20.36
CA GLU A 797 -32.75 -23.11 -19.93
C GLU A 797 -32.10 -21.73 -19.74
N LEU A 798 -32.22 -20.86 -20.75
CA LEU A 798 -31.78 -19.47 -20.73
C LEU A 798 -32.32 -18.72 -19.51
N GLY A 799 -33.61 -18.84 -19.22
CA GLY A 799 -34.22 -18.20 -18.05
C GLY A 799 -33.59 -18.65 -16.74
N HIS A 800 -33.32 -19.95 -16.58
CA HIS A 800 -32.67 -20.47 -15.37
C HIS A 800 -31.21 -20.07 -15.25
N VAL A 801 -30.44 -20.17 -16.34
CA VAL A 801 -29.04 -19.76 -16.35
C VAL A 801 -28.95 -18.25 -16.10
N SER A 802 -29.72 -17.43 -16.82
CA SER A 802 -29.77 -15.98 -16.63
C SER A 802 -30.15 -15.60 -15.19
N ASN A 803 -31.15 -16.25 -14.59
CA ASN A 803 -31.51 -16.02 -13.19
C ASN A 803 -30.40 -16.41 -12.21
N ALA A 804 -29.74 -17.55 -12.43
CA ALA A 804 -28.62 -17.99 -11.59
C ALA A 804 -27.45 -16.99 -11.65
N PHE A 805 -27.15 -16.45 -12.84
CA PHE A 805 -26.16 -15.39 -12.99
C PHE A 805 -26.63 -14.09 -12.35
N ALA A 806 -27.86 -13.62 -12.59
CA ALA A 806 -28.38 -12.40 -11.98
C ALA A 806 -28.34 -12.43 -10.42
N LEU A 807 -28.46 -13.62 -9.82
CA LEU A 807 -28.38 -13.81 -8.37
C LEU A 807 -26.95 -13.82 -7.81
N ALA A 808 -25.95 -14.19 -8.61
CA ALA A 808 -24.61 -14.53 -8.12
C ALA A 808 -23.44 -13.81 -8.84
N SER A 809 -23.64 -13.29 -10.05
CA SER A 809 -22.71 -12.53 -10.86
C SER A 809 -23.36 -11.23 -11.35
N ARG A 810 -22.56 -10.17 -11.43
CA ARG A 810 -22.89 -8.87 -12.01
C ARG A 810 -22.17 -8.67 -13.35
N GLY A 811 -21.50 -9.71 -13.84
CA GLY A 811 -20.89 -9.74 -15.16
C GLY A 811 -21.95 -9.73 -16.27
N PRO A 812 -21.56 -9.31 -17.49
CA PRO A 812 -22.49 -9.28 -18.61
C PRO A 812 -22.94 -10.70 -18.96
N PHE A 813 -24.25 -10.96 -18.87
CA PHE A 813 -24.88 -12.13 -19.45
C PHE A 813 -25.24 -11.82 -20.91
N ARG A 814 -24.52 -12.43 -21.85
CA ARG A 814 -24.70 -12.26 -23.29
C ARG A 814 -25.47 -13.44 -23.84
N GLU A 815 -26.68 -13.16 -24.26
CA GLU A 815 -27.48 -14.08 -25.06
C GLU A 815 -27.08 -13.97 -26.54
N ARG A 816 -26.84 -15.11 -27.19
CA ARG A 816 -26.59 -15.22 -28.62
C ARG A 816 -27.33 -16.44 -29.16
N PHE A 817 -27.77 -16.33 -30.40
CA PHE A 817 -28.30 -17.45 -31.17
C PHE A 817 -27.65 -17.46 -32.55
N PHE A 818 -27.61 -18.62 -33.17
CA PHE A 818 -27.15 -18.75 -34.55
C PHE A 818 -28.23 -18.23 -35.51
N ASP A 819 -27.92 -17.16 -36.22
CA ASP A 819 -28.65 -16.68 -37.39
C ASP A 819 -27.74 -16.70 -38.62
N ARG A 820 -28.22 -16.19 -39.76
CA ARG A 820 -27.47 -16.16 -41.03
C ARG A 820 -26.15 -15.35 -40.96
N ASP A 821 -26.00 -14.48 -39.96
CA ASP A 821 -24.87 -13.57 -39.80
C ASP A 821 -23.84 -14.08 -38.78
N ALA A 822 -24.17 -15.18 -38.06
CA ALA A 822 -23.24 -15.85 -37.17
C ALA A 822 -22.12 -16.56 -37.96
N ASN A 823 -20.88 -16.12 -37.77
CA ASN A 823 -19.69 -16.73 -38.37
C ASN A 823 -18.69 -17.19 -37.30
N PHE A 824 -17.79 -18.09 -37.72
CA PHE A 824 -16.77 -18.69 -36.86
C PHE A 824 -15.92 -17.66 -36.11
N ASP A 825 -15.51 -16.59 -36.79
CA ASP A 825 -14.65 -15.55 -36.21
C ASP A 825 -15.37 -14.75 -35.11
N THR A 826 -16.65 -14.43 -35.32
CA THR A 826 -17.47 -13.73 -34.33
C THR A 826 -17.66 -14.59 -33.09
N TRP A 827 -17.98 -15.86 -33.29
CA TRP A 827 -18.14 -16.82 -32.20
C TRP A 827 -16.84 -16.99 -31.40
N VAL A 828 -15.71 -17.22 -32.06
CA VAL A 828 -14.43 -17.47 -31.36
C VAL A 828 -13.88 -16.23 -30.66
N ASN A 829 -14.19 -15.03 -31.15
CA ASN A 829 -13.87 -13.78 -30.44
C ASN A 829 -14.69 -13.66 -29.16
N GLN A 830 -16.01 -13.85 -29.25
CA GLN A 830 -16.89 -13.78 -28.09
C GLN A 830 -16.56 -14.86 -27.05
N LEU A 831 -16.15 -16.04 -27.52
CA LEU A 831 -15.70 -17.15 -26.67
C LEU A 831 -14.51 -16.76 -25.80
N GLY A 832 -13.55 -16.00 -26.34
CA GLY A 832 -12.40 -15.49 -25.59
C GLY A 832 -12.71 -14.32 -24.66
N ASP A 833 -13.87 -13.68 -24.83
CA ASP A 833 -14.34 -12.56 -24.02
C ASP A 833 -15.25 -13.00 -22.85
N CYS A 834 -15.47 -14.31 -22.68
CA CYS A 834 -16.35 -14.87 -21.65
C CYS A 834 -15.60 -15.69 -20.59
N ASP A 835 -16.16 -15.75 -19.37
CA ASP A 835 -15.73 -16.66 -18.32
C ASP A 835 -16.44 -18.01 -18.42
N ILE A 836 -17.75 -17.95 -18.64
CA ILE A 836 -18.61 -19.11 -18.72
C ILE A 836 -19.27 -19.13 -20.08
N TYR A 837 -18.97 -20.16 -20.86
CA TYR A 837 -19.62 -20.42 -22.13
C TYR A 837 -20.64 -21.54 -21.94
N HIS A 838 -21.91 -21.27 -22.20
CA HIS A 838 -22.96 -22.28 -22.20
C HIS A 838 -23.49 -22.44 -23.61
N HIS A 839 -23.45 -23.65 -24.16
CA HIS A 839 -23.96 -23.96 -25.49
C HIS A 839 -25.09 -24.99 -25.41
N VAL A 840 -26.21 -24.72 -26.06
CA VAL A 840 -27.38 -25.61 -26.16
C VAL A 840 -27.63 -25.99 -27.62
N THR A 841 -27.58 -27.29 -27.95
CA THR A 841 -27.75 -27.78 -29.34
C THR A 841 -28.37 -29.19 -29.43
N HIS A 842 -28.92 -29.53 -30.60
CA HIS A 842 -29.36 -30.87 -30.96
C HIS A 842 -28.23 -31.68 -31.62
N GLY A 843 -27.13 -31.92 -30.89
CA GLY A 843 -26.13 -32.97 -31.20
C GLY A 843 -25.75 -33.28 -32.66
N ASN A 844 -25.71 -32.32 -33.59
CA ASN A 844 -25.33 -32.63 -34.97
C ASN A 844 -23.81 -32.68 -35.06
N VAL A 845 -23.26 -33.88 -35.20
CA VAL A 845 -21.79 -34.08 -35.21
C VAL A 845 -21.37 -34.73 -36.52
N ARG A 846 -20.17 -34.44 -37.02
CA ARG A 846 -19.60 -35.11 -38.22
C ARG A 846 -18.55 -36.15 -37.81
N CYS A 847 -18.66 -37.36 -38.36
CA CYS A 847 -17.66 -38.41 -38.14
C CYS A 847 -16.52 -38.31 -39.17
N SER A 848 -15.29 -38.36 -38.67
CA SER A 848 -14.04 -38.26 -39.44
C SER A 848 -13.93 -39.27 -40.58
N LYS A 849 -14.43 -40.49 -40.37
CA LYS A 849 -14.32 -41.59 -41.32
C LYS A 849 -15.22 -41.46 -42.55
N HIS A 850 -16.37 -40.78 -42.42
CA HIS A 850 -17.43 -40.86 -43.42
C HIS A 850 -17.60 -39.57 -44.22
N ALA A 851 -17.02 -38.45 -43.80
CA ALA A 851 -17.18 -37.12 -44.41
C ALA A 851 -18.66 -36.67 -44.61
N MET A 852 -19.64 -37.46 -44.18
CA MET A 852 -21.07 -37.18 -44.25
C MET A 852 -21.55 -36.59 -42.93
N ARG A 853 -22.55 -35.70 -43.01
CA ARG A 853 -23.32 -35.30 -41.82
C ARG A 853 -23.90 -36.56 -41.20
N LEU A 854 -23.66 -36.75 -39.90
CA LEU A 854 -24.27 -37.83 -39.13
C LEU A 854 -25.71 -37.46 -38.72
N ALA A 855 -26.14 -36.24 -39.09
CA ALA A 855 -27.50 -35.75 -38.98
C ALA A 855 -28.17 -35.75 -40.36
N SER A 856 -28.86 -36.83 -40.69
CA SER A 856 -30.22 -36.66 -41.16
C SER A 856 -31.09 -37.71 -40.47
N MET A 857 -32.33 -37.32 -40.18
CA MET A 857 -33.40 -38.24 -39.83
C MET A 857 -33.66 -39.31 -40.92
N ASP A 858 -32.86 -39.36 -42.00
CA ASP A 858 -32.90 -40.40 -43.02
C ASP A 858 -32.01 -41.61 -42.71
N MET A 859 -31.04 -41.49 -41.78
CA MET A 859 -30.22 -42.63 -41.30
C MET A 859 -30.71 -43.24 -39.98
N ALA A 860 -31.64 -42.55 -39.32
CA ALA A 860 -32.41 -42.99 -38.18
C ALA A 860 -33.78 -42.32 -38.32
N TYR A 861 -34.85 -43.06 -38.63
CA TYR A 861 -36.20 -42.52 -38.53
C TYR A 861 -36.61 -42.47 -37.04
N PRO A 862 -36.63 -41.32 -36.36
CA PRO A 862 -37.54 -41.20 -35.23
C PRO A 862 -38.95 -41.38 -35.79
N ARG A 863 -39.79 -42.22 -35.19
CA ARG A 863 -41.25 -42.22 -35.47
C ARG A 863 -41.93 -40.94 -34.96
N TYR A 864 -41.22 -39.82 -34.90
CA TYR A 864 -41.83 -38.52 -34.68
C TYR A 864 -41.99 -37.81 -36.00
N PRO A 865 -43.24 -37.69 -36.50
CA PRO A 865 -43.49 -36.76 -37.56
C PRO A 865 -43.43 -35.33 -36.99
N THR A 866 -42.93 -34.39 -37.80
CA THR A 866 -42.69 -32.98 -37.47
C THR A 866 -43.89 -32.22 -36.90
N TRP A 867 -45.11 -32.77 -36.96
CA TRP A 867 -46.32 -32.19 -36.37
C TRP A 867 -46.54 -32.52 -34.88
N CYS A 868 -45.71 -33.33 -34.23
CA CYS A 868 -45.75 -33.51 -32.76
C CYS A 868 -45.19 -32.30 -31.99
N ARG A 869 -44.62 -31.29 -32.68
CA ARG A 869 -43.99 -30.09 -32.07
C ARG A 869 -44.94 -29.21 -31.23
N ASN A 870 -46.26 -29.32 -31.42
CA ASN A 870 -47.24 -28.44 -30.78
C ASN A 870 -48.22 -29.18 -29.85
N ASP A 871 -47.98 -30.45 -29.53
CA ASP A 871 -48.91 -31.26 -28.75
C ASP A 871 -48.22 -31.93 -27.56
N GLN A 872 -48.20 -31.18 -26.45
CA GLN A 872 -47.65 -31.59 -25.15
C GLN A 872 -48.13 -32.98 -24.72
N SER A 873 -49.40 -33.32 -25.00
CA SER A 873 -50.00 -34.60 -24.60
C SER A 873 -49.35 -35.81 -25.28
N LYS A 874 -48.81 -35.62 -26.50
CA LYS A 874 -48.12 -36.68 -27.23
C LYS A 874 -46.72 -36.91 -26.70
N VAL A 875 -46.00 -35.84 -26.33
CA VAL A 875 -44.69 -35.92 -25.67
C VAL A 875 -44.81 -36.66 -24.34
N GLU A 876 -45.80 -36.27 -23.53
CA GLU A 876 -46.12 -36.93 -22.26
C GLU A 876 -46.52 -38.41 -22.46
N GLY A 877 -47.30 -38.72 -23.50
CA GLY A 877 -47.67 -40.09 -23.84
C GLY A 877 -46.51 -40.97 -24.30
N LEU A 878 -45.44 -40.40 -24.84
CA LEU A 878 -44.23 -41.13 -25.24
C LEU A 878 -43.31 -41.40 -24.06
N ALA A 879 -43.13 -40.39 -23.19
CA ALA A 879 -42.43 -40.57 -21.91
C ALA A 879 -43.12 -41.65 -21.06
N ALA A 880 -44.46 -41.64 -21.01
CA ALA A 880 -45.24 -42.66 -20.32
C ALA A 880 -45.09 -44.06 -20.94
N LYS A 881 -45.01 -44.17 -22.28
CA LYS A 881 -44.79 -45.46 -22.97
C LYS A 881 -43.37 -46.00 -22.81
N GLU A 882 -42.38 -45.12 -22.79
CA GLU A 882 -41.00 -45.49 -22.48
C GLU A 882 -40.90 -46.01 -21.05
N GLU A 883 -41.54 -45.31 -20.11
CA GLU A 883 -41.64 -45.72 -18.71
C GLU A 883 -42.37 -47.07 -18.56
N GLU A 884 -43.51 -47.23 -19.24
CA GLU A 884 -44.34 -48.45 -19.26
C GLU A 884 -43.58 -49.65 -19.86
N LEU A 885 -42.87 -49.48 -20.98
CA LEU A 885 -42.07 -50.53 -21.59
C LEU A 885 -40.85 -50.92 -20.73
N CYS A 886 -40.21 -49.93 -20.09
CA CYS A 886 -39.17 -50.21 -19.10
C CYS A 886 -39.73 -50.97 -17.89
N VAL A 887 -41.01 -50.84 -17.58
CA VAL A 887 -41.69 -51.61 -16.52
C VAL A 887 -42.04 -53.02 -17.03
N GLU A 888 -42.63 -53.14 -18.23
CA GLU A 888 -43.10 -54.40 -18.80
C GLU A 888 -41.96 -55.39 -19.12
N THR A 889 -40.85 -54.91 -19.65
CA THR A 889 -39.76 -55.78 -20.15
C THR A 889 -38.80 -56.26 -19.07
N GLY A 890 -38.97 -55.82 -17.82
CA GLY A 890 -38.00 -56.14 -16.75
C GLY A 890 -36.56 -55.72 -17.08
N PHE A 891 -36.41 -54.71 -17.95
CA PHE A 891 -35.14 -54.13 -18.39
C PHE A 891 -34.19 -55.09 -19.14
N ASP A 892 -34.71 -55.97 -20.00
CA ASP A 892 -33.87 -56.66 -20.99
C ASP A 892 -33.23 -55.61 -21.95
N PRO A 893 -31.89 -55.44 -21.93
CA PRO A 893 -31.20 -54.51 -22.84
C PRO A 893 -31.46 -54.85 -24.30
N VAL A 894 -31.71 -56.12 -24.62
CA VAL A 894 -32.07 -56.57 -25.96
C VAL A 894 -33.45 -56.05 -26.32
N ALA A 895 -34.46 -56.18 -25.46
CA ALA A 895 -35.83 -55.70 -25.71
C ALA A 895 -35.93 -54.17 -25.80
N LEU A 896 -35.22 -53.41 -24.95
CA LEU A 896 -35.19 -51.94 -25.02
C LEU A 896 -34.41 -51.46 -26.26
N THR A 897 -33.30 -52.12 -26.58
CA THR A 897 -32.55 -51.87 -27.83
C THR A 897 -33.37 -52.25 -29.05
N GLN A 898 -34.15 -53.35 -28.98
CA GLN A 898 -35.04 -53.82 -30.04
C GLN A 898 -36.21 -52.85 -30.21
N TRP A 899 -36.83 -52.35 -29.13
CA TRP A 899 -37.85 -51.32 -29.17
C TRP A 899 -37.32 -49.99 -29.67
N ALA A 900 -36.14 -49.54 -29.23
CA ALA A 900 -35.49 -48.35 -29.76
C ALA A 900 -35.16 -48.53 -31.26
N LYS A 901 -34.72 -49.73 -31.67
CA LYS A 901 -34.51 -50.10 -33.09
C LYS A 901 -35.80 -50.14 -33.91
N GLU A 902 -36.92 -50.56 -33.31
CA GLU A 902 -38.21 -50.75 -33.98
C GLU A 902 -39.10 -49.49 -33.94
N SER A 903 -38.93 -48.64 -32.93
CA SER A 903 -39.81 -47.51 -32.60
C SER A 903 -39.15 -46.14 -32.71
N LEU A 904 -37.82 -46.02 -32.59
CA LEU A 904 -37.13 -44.73 -32.54
C LEU A 904 -35.98 -44.55 -33.54
N ILE A 905 -35.32 -45.62 -33.99
CA ILE A 905 -34.13 -45.55 -34.86
C ILE A 905 -33.99 -46.84 -35.70
N MET A 906 -34.27 -46.84 -37.01
CA MET A 906 -33.79 -47.91 -37.90
C MET A 906 -32.41 -47.57 -38.46
N PRO A 907 -31.31 -48.23 -38.04
CA PRO A 907 -30.00 -48.00 -38.65
C PRO A 907 -29.91 -48.78 -39.98
N LYS A 908 -29.72 -48.08 -41.11
CA LYS A 908 -29.54 -48.73 -42.43
C LYS A 908 -28.20 -49.44 -42.61
N LEU A 909 -27.24 -49.22 -41.72
CA LEU A 909 -25.87 -49.76 -41.83
C LEU A 909 -25.42 -50.21 -40.42
N GLY A 910 -24.76 -51.36 -40.32
CA GLY A 910 -24.26 -51.95 -39.07
C GLY A 910 -23.16 -51.12 -38.41
N TRP A 911 -23.50 -49.93 -37.92
CA TRP A 911 -22.61 -48.96 -37.31
C TRP A 911 -22.45 -49.26 -35.83
N SER A 912 -21.29 -49.77 -35.45
CA SER A 912 -20.80 -49.54 -34.09
C SER A 912 -20.26 -48.12 -34.04
N LEU A 913 -21.07 -47.17 -33.55
CA LEU A 913 -20.65 -45.83 -33.11
C LEU A 913 -19.59 -45.88 -31.97
N LEU A 914 -19.14 -47.08 -31.58
CA LEU A 914 -18.24 -47.36 -30.47
C LEU A 914 -16.86 -47.87 -30.93
N SER A 915 -16.56 -47.89 -32.24
CA SER A 915 -15.18 -48.13 -32.69
C SER A 915 -14.32 -46.92 -32.36
N PRO A 916 -13.11 -47.09 -31.79
CA PRO A 916 -12.10 -46.03 -31.66
C PRO A 916 -11.81 -45.29 -32.97
N ASP A 917 -12.14 -45.90 -34.11
CA ASP A 917 -11.92 -45.35 -35.45
C ASP A 917 -12.97 -44.31 -35.89
N HIS A 918 -14.03 -44.10 -35.11
CA HIS A 918 -15.08 -43.11 -35.38
C HIS A 918 -14.92 -41.87 -34.48
N THR A 919 -13.92 -41.04 -34.78
CA THR A 919 -13.70 -39.76 -34.08
C THR A 919 -14.62 -38.68 -34.65
N LEU A 920 -15.33 -37.99 -33.75
CA LEU A 920 -16.17 -36.86 -34.11
C LEU A 920 -15.29 -35.60 -34.25
N ARG A 921 -15.28 -34.97 -35.43
CA ARG A 921 -14.36 -33.86 -35.77
C ARG A 921 -14.99 -32.49 -35.82
N SER A 922 -16.32 -32.38 -35.83
CA SER A 922 -16.97 -31.07 -35.91
C SER A 922 -18.36 -31.05 -35.29
N VAL A 923 -18.71 -29.87 -34.78
CA VAL A 923 -20.05 -29.51 -34.32
C VAL A 923 -20.76 -28.79 -35.45
N ILE A 924 -21.99 -29.19 -35.74
CA ILE A 924 -22.86 -28.61 -36.75
C ILE A 924 -24.09 -28.03 -36.04
N GLN A 925 -24.53 -26.82 -36.37
CA GLN A 925 -25.73 -26.22 -35.80
C GLN A 925 -26.68 -25.74 -36.89
N TRP A 926 -27.99 -25.94 -36.70
CA TRP A 926 -29.01 -25.66 -37.71
C TRP A 926 -29.28 -24.15 -37.83
N THR A 927 -29.70 -23.73 -39.02
CA THR A 927 -30.38 -22.45 -39.24
C THR A 927 -31.59 -22.74 -40.16
N VAL A 928 -32.79 -22.23 -39.84
CA VAL A 928 -34.06 -22.44 -40.59
C VAL A 928 -34.74 -21.06 -40.71
N ASP A 929 -35.30 -20.54 -41.82
CA ASP A 929 -36.22 -21.02 -42.89
C ASP A 929 -36.05 -20.16 -44.20
N ASP A 930 -36.67 -20.33 -45.38
CA ASP A 930 -37.91 -21.02 -45.82
C ASP A 930 -37.79 -21.63 -47.25
N ASN A 931 -36.64 -21.46 -47.93
CA ASN A 931 -36.43 -22.00 -49.29
C ASN A 931 -34.94 -22.29 -49.51
N ASP A 932 -34.53 -23.47 -49.05
CA ASP A 932 -33.34 -24.23 -49.48
C ASP A 932 -31.94 -23.58 -49.34
N SER A 933 -31.00 -24.35 -48.80
CA SER A 933 -29.56 -24.04 -48.59
C SER A 933 -29.13 -23.10 -47.45
N SER A 934 -29.73 -23.21 -46.26
CA SER A 934 -29.10 -22.62 -45.07
C SER A 934 -27.71 -23.28 -44.83
N ARG A 935 -26.65 -22.47 -44.82
CA ARG A 935 -25.28 -22.91 -44.56
C ARG A 935 -25.14 -23.19 -43.08
N ASP A 936 -25.20 -24.46 -42.66
CA ASP A 936 -24.85 -24.82 -41.29
C ASP A 936 -23.48 -24.23 -40.95
N VAL A 937 -23.38 -23.57 -39.79
CA VAL A 937 -22.11 -23.10 -39.27
C VAL A 937 -21.43 -24.32 -38.63
N GLU A 938 -20.42 -24.86 -39.31
CA GLU A 938 -19.64 -26.00 -38.84
C GLU A 938 -18.41 -25.50 -38.05
N PHE A 939 -18.36 -25.84 -36.76
CA PHE A 939 -17.21 -25.60 -35.90
C PHE A 939 -16.37 -26.87 -35.85
N THR A 940 -15.36 -26.97 -36.71
CA THR A 940 -14.46 -28.13 -36.70
C THR A 940 -13.43 -28.02 -35.58
N TYR A 941 -13.02 -29.17 -35.03
CA TYR A 941 -11.91 -29.27 -34.09
C TYR A 941 -10.68 -28.54 -34.63
N GLU A 942 -10.35 -28.77 -35.91
CA GLU A 942 -9.20 -28.14 -36.56
C GLU A 942 -9.32 -26.61 -36.65
N ALA A 943 -10.52 -26.07 -36.87
CA ALA A 943 -10.75 -24.63 -36.92
C ALA A 943 -10.56 -23.99 -35.55
N ILE A 944 -11.09 -24.62 -34.49
CA ILE A 944 -10.94 -24.12 -33.11
C ILE A 944 -9.48 -24.24 -32.65
N GLU A 945 -8.82 -25.36 -32.93
CA GLU A 945 -7.40 -25.55 -32.62
C GLU A 945 -6.53 -24.51 -33.35
N GLN A 946 -6.80 -24.26 -34.64
CA GLN A 946 -6.14 -23.20 -35.40
C GLN A 946 -6.39 -21.81 -34.79
N ALA A 947 -7.61 -21.52 -34.35
CA ALA A 947 -7.93 -20.24 -33.72
C ALA A 947 -7.18 -20.04 -32.40
N PHE A 948 -7.14 -21.06 -31.54
CA PHE A 948 -6.37 -21.00 -30.29
C PHE A 948 -4.86 -20.89 -30.54
N LYS A 949 -4.33 -21.59 -31.54
CA LYS A 949 -2.92 -21.42 -31.99
C LYS A 949 -2.63 -20.01 -32.51
N ARG A 950 -3.62 -19.29 -33.04
CA ARG A 950 -3.53 -17.89 -33.48
C ARG A 950 -3.77 -16.88 -32.35
N GLY A 951 -3.84 -17.34 -31.10
CA GLY A 951 -3.98 -16.47 -29.92
C GLY A 951 -5.40 -16.11 -29.55
N LYS A 952 -6.43 -16.70 -30.19
CA LYS A 952 -7.80 -16.63 -29.65
C LYS A 952 -7.86 -17.38 -28.33
N LYS A 953 -8.63 -16.88 -27.38
CA LYS A 953 -8.73 -17.45 -26.03
C LYS A 953 -10.01 -18.29 -25.91
N PRO A 954 -10.00 -19.41 -25.16
CA PRO A 954 -11.23 -20.09 -24.76
C PRO A 954 -11.89 -19.37 -23.56
N PRO A 955 -13.08 -19.80 -23.08
CA PRO A 955 -13.66 -19.27 -21.86
C PRO A 955 -12.72 -19.46 -20.67
N ARG A 956 -12.69 -18.47 -19.77
CA ARG A 956 -11.71 -18.42 -18.67
C ARG A 956 -11.99 -19.42 -17.54
N LEU A 957 -13.23 -19.87 -17.35
CA LEU A 957 -13.63 -20.72 -16.22
C LEU A 957 -14.31 -22.02 -16.65
N LEU A 958 -15.41 -21.95 -17.40
CA LEU A 958 -16.25 -23.10 -17.68
C LEU A 958 -16.75 -23.09 -19.13
N ALA A 959 -16.60 -24.22 -19.83
CA ALA A 959 -17.35 -24.51 -21.05
C ALA A 959 -18.41 -25.58 -20.74
N PHE A 960 -19.68 -25.24 -20.87
CA PHE A 960 -20.83 -26.10 -20.62
C PHE A 960 -21.51 -26.42 -21.95
N PHE A 961 -21.50 -27.68 -22.33
CA PHE A 961 -22.05 -28.15 -23.60
C PHE A 961 -23.29 -29.03 -23.37
N SER A 962 -24.47 -28.43 -23.48
CA SER A 962 -25.77 -29.08 -23.39
C SER A 962 -26.20 -29.66 -24.75
N SER A 963 -26.52 -30.96 -24.80
CA SER A 963 -26.99 -31.63 -26.02
C SER A 963 -28.06 -32.68 -25.73
N CYS A 964 -29.14 -32.69 -26.52
CA CYS A 964 -30.29 -33.59 -26.32
C CYS A 964 -30.23 -34.91 -27.11
N LEU A 965 -29.35 -35.05 -28.12
CA LEU A 965 -29.41 -36.14 -29.10
C LEU A 965 -28.17 -37.04 -29.16
N ILE A 966 -26.98 -36.45 -29.22
CA ILE A 966 -25.71 -37.17 -29.35
C ILE A 966 -24.71 -36.53 -28.40
N GLY A 967 -24.03 -37.37 -27.62
CA GLY A 967 -23.00 -36.94 -26.69
C GLY A 967 -21.80 -36.25 -27.35
N TRP A 968 -21.08 -35.48 -26.55
CA TRP A 968 -19.87 -34.78 -26.92
C TRP A 968 -18.64 -35.69 -26.84
N GLU A 969 -17.70 -35.43 -27.74
CA GLU A 969 -16.45 -36.16 -27.82
C GLU A 969 -15.40 -35.53 -26.88
N HIS A 970 -14.67 -36.36 -26.13
CA HIS A 970 -13.75 -35.86 -25.09
C HIS A 970 -12.54 -35.07 -25.62
N HIS A 971 -12.04 -35.31 -26.83
CA HIS A 971 -10.99 -34.50 -27.44
C HIS A 971 -11.44 -33.05 -27.62
N PHE A 972 -12.74 -32.79 -27.83
CA PHE A 972 -13.27 -31.43 -27.88
C PHE A 972 -13.12 -30.74 -26.51
N ALA A 973 -13.48 -31.42 -25.42
CA ALA A 973 -13.23 -30.92 -24.07
C ALA A 973 -11.72 -30.74 -23.80
N ARG A 974 -10.89 -31.68 -24.25
CA ARG A 974 -9.43 -31.62 -24.13
C ARG A 974 -8.84 -30.38 -24.79
N LEU A 975 -9.43 -29.93 -25.90
CA LEU A 975 -9.00 -28.72 -26.60
C LEU A 975 -9.16 -27.47 -25.72
N PHE A 976 -10.30 -27.32 -25.03
CA PHE A 976 -10.53 -26.21 -24.11
C PHE A 976 -9.61 -26.28 -22.88
N ILE A 977 -9.45 -27.49 -22.30
CA ILE A 977 -8.56 -27.73 -21.16
C ILE A 977 -7.11 -27.39 -21.49
N ASN A 978 -6.61 -27.86 -22.65
CA ASN A 978 -5.23 -27.61 -23.10
C ASN A 978 -4.93 -26.13 -23.38
N HIS A 979 -5.97 -25.33 -23.64
CA HIS A 979 -5.85 -23.91 -23.96
C HIS A 979 -6.29 -22.97 -22.83
N GLY A 980 -6.54 -23.50 -21.63
CA GLY A 980 -6.64 -22.70 -20.41
C GLY A 980 -8.01 -22.65 -19.75
N THR A 981 -9.06 -23.29 -20.29
CA THR A 981 -10.34 -23.44 -19.58
C THR A 981 -10.19 -24.51 -18.50
N PRO A 982 -10.38 -24.23 -17.20
CA PRO A 982 -10.16 -25.23 -16.14
C PRO A 982 -11.20 -26.35 -16.10
N TYR A 983 -12.45 -26.05 -16.48
CA TYR A 983 -13.58 -26.99 -16.40
C TYR A 983 -14.35 -27.06 -17.71
N VAL A 984 -14.66 -28.29 -18.14
CA VAL A 984 -15.62 -28.52 -19.23
C VAL A 984 -16.69 -29.49 -18.74
N ILE A 985 -17.96 -29.18 -18.96
CA ILE A 985 -19.07 -30.11 -18.74
C ILE A 985 -19.66 -30.45 -20.09
N ALA A 986 -19.79 -31.75 -20.37
CA ALA A 986 -20.47 -32.22 -21.56
C ALA A 986 -21.16 -33.55 -21.31
N PHE A 987 -22.20 -33.84 -22.08
CA PHE A 987 -23.01 -35.06 -21.93
C PHE A 987 -22.55 -36.13 -22.90
N ARG A 988 -22.64 -37.41 -22.53
CA ARG A 988 -22.29 -38.54 -23.40
C ARG A 988 -23.49 -39.10 -24.20
N SER A 989 -24.66 -38.47 -24.11
CA SER A 989 -25.94 -39.13 -24.36
C SER A 989 -25.99 -40.12 -25.54
N ARG A 990 -26.45 -41.33 -25.22
CA ARG A 990 -26.73 -42.45 -26.13
C ARG A 990 -28.22 -42.56 -26.50
N TYR A 991 -29.07 -41.75 -25.86
CA TYR A 991 -30.52 -41.75 -26.01
C TYR A 991 -31.05 -40.31 -26.05
N GLN A 992 -32.26 -40.11 -26.57
CA GLN A 992 -32.99 -38.86 -26.33
C GLN A 992 -33.36 -38.81 -24.86
N THR A 993 -32.72 -37.94 -24.06
CA THR A 993 -33.12 -37.74 -22.66
C THR A 993 -33.49 -36.28 -22.45
N SER A 994 -34.62 -36.05 -21.78
CA SER A 994 -35.03 -34.72 -21.32
C SER A 994 -34.26 -34.26 -20.07
N GLN A 995 -33.25 -35.02 -19.61
CA GLN A 995 -32.56 -34.80 -18.33
C GLN A 995 -31.40 -33.79 -18.39
N ALA A 996 -30.91 -33.42 -19.58
CA ALA A 996 -29.85 -32.42 -19.71
C ALA A 996 -30.29 -31.03 -19.18
N LEU A 997 -31.55 -30.65 -19.44
CA LEU A 997 -32.14 -29.39 -18.98
C LEU A 997 -32.34 -29.37 -17.43
N PRO A 998 -33.00 -30.35 -16.80
CA PRO A 998 -33.05 -30.45 -15.33
C PRO A 998 -31.68 -30.49 -14.68
N PHE A 999 -30.70 -31.18 -15.30
CA PHE A 999 -29.31 -31.17 -14.82
C PHE A 999 -28.73 -29.76 -14.84
N SER A 1000 -28.86 -29.01 -15.95
CA SER A 1000 -28.27 -27.67 -16.04
C SER A 1000 -28.95 -26.70 -15.06
N GLN A 1001 -30.27 -26.80 -14.90
CA GLN A 1001 -31.02 -26.04 -13.90
C GLN A 1001 -30.47 -26.26 -12.48
N GLU A 1002 -30.31 -27.52 -12.06
CA GLU A 1002 -29.81 -27.85 -10.74
C GLU A 1002 -28.33 -27.47 -10.57
N PHE A 1003 -27.52 -27.67 -11.61
CA PHE A 1003 -26.11 -27.28 -11.64
C PHE A 1003 -25.95 -25.79 -11.38
N TYR A 1004 -26.62 -24.93 -12.17
CA TYR A 1004 -26.50 -23.48 -12.02
C TYR A 1004 -27.13 -22.97 -10.73
N ARG A 1005 -28.19 -23.62 -10.22
CA ARG A 1005 -28.75 -23.31 -8.90
C ARG A 1005 -27.71 -23.52 -7.79
N ILE A 1006 -27.04 -24.67 -7.76
CA ILE A 1006 -26.01 -24.97 -6.75
C ILE A 1006 -24.78 -24.07 -6.95
N LEU A 1007 -24.37 -23.84 -8.18
CA LEU A 1007 -23.24 -22.98 -8.49
C LEU A 1007 -23.51 -21.52 -8.06
N ALA A 1008 -24.72 -21.00 -8.26
CA ALA A 1008 -25.13 -19.67 -7.79
C ALA A 1008 -25.15 -19.57 -6.25
N LEU A 1009 -25.57 -20.63 -5.53
CA LEU A 1009 -25.46 -20.68 -4.07
C LEU A 1009 -24.01 -20.60 -3.58
N GLY A 1010 -23.08 -21.15 -4.35
CA GLY A 1010 -21.63 -21.00 -4.16
C GLY A 1010 -21.05 -19.69 -4.72
N LYS A 1011 -21.90 -18.70 -5.03
CA LYS A 1011 -21.52 -17.42 -5.65
C LYS A 1011 -20.66 -17.59 -6.91
N LEU A 1012 -20.86 -18.67 -7.66
CA LEU A 1012 -20.09 -19.03 -8.87
C LEU A 1012 -18.57 -19.20 -8.65
N GLU A 1013 -18.14 -19.42 -7.41
CA GLU A 1013 -16.74 -19.63 -7.09
C GLU A 1013 -16.23 -20.94 -7.75
N PRO A 1014 -15.02 -20.94 -8.35
CA PRO A 1014 -14.49 -22.12 -9.06
C PRO A 1014 -14.50 -23.42 -8.24
N GLN A 1015 -14.22 -23.34 -6.93
CA GLN A 1015 -14.24 -24.48 -6.02
C GLN A 1015 -15.61 -25.16 -5.88
N PHE A 1016 -16.71 -24.48 -6.22
CA PHE A 1016 -18.06 -25.05 -6.16
C PHE A 1016 -18.44 -25.86 -7.40
N ILE A 1017 -17.68 -25.79 -8.50
CA ILE A 1017 -18.03 -26.47 -9.77
C ILE A 1017 -18.13 -27.99 -9.59
N HIS A 1018 -17.16 -28.62 -8.90
CA HIS A 1018 -17.21 -30.06 -8.61
C HIS A 1018 -18.45 -30.44 -7.80
N ARG A 1019 -18.78 -29.66 -6.77
CA ARG A 1019 -19.95 -29.89 -5.91
C ARG A 1019 -21.25 -29.72 -6.68
N ALA A 1020 -21.36 -28.66 -7.48
CA ALA A 1020 -22.51 -28.39 -8.33
C ALA A 1020 -22.72 -29.53 -9.34
N PHE A 1021 -21.65 -29.97 -9.99
CA PHE A 1021 -21.68 -31.11 -10.92
C PHE A 1021 -22.16 -32.39 -10.24
N GLN A 1022 -21.54 -32.79 -9.13
CA GLN A 1022 -21.89 -34.03 -8.43
C GLN A 1022 -23.34 -34.02 -7.93
N THR A 1023 -23.81 -32.88 -7.41
CA THR A 1023 -25.18 -32.73 -6.92
C THR A 1023 -26.18 -32.86 -8.08
N ALA A 1024 -25.98 -32.11 -9.16
CA ALA A 1024 -26.85 -32.18 -10.35
C ALA A 1024 -26.83 -33.56 -11.02
N ALA A 1025 -25.64 -34.17 -11.12
CA ALA A 1025 -25.46 -35.49 -11.70
C ALA A 1025 -26.13 -36.60 -10.87
N THR A 1026 -26.17 -36.44 -9.54
CA THR A 1026 -26.88 -37.37 -8.65
C THR A 1026 -28.39 -37.34 -8.88
N GLY A 1027 -28.96 -36.16 -9.14
CA GLY A 1027 -30.39 -36.03 -9.45
C GLY A 1027 -30.77 -36.46 -10.87
N HIS A 1028 -29.81 -36.42 -11.80
CA HIS A 1028 -30.06 -36.62 -13.23
C HIS A 1028 -28.99 -37.51 -13.92
N PRO A 1029 -28.72 -38.74 -13.42
CA PRO A 1029 -27.61 -39.54 -13.91
C PRO A 1029 -27.86 -40.16 -15.30
N HIS A 1030 -29.10 -40.21 -15.78
CA HIS A 1030 -29.40 -40.71 -17.13
C HIS A 1030 -28.98 -39.74 -18.23
N ALA A 1031 -28.68 -38.48 -17.89
CA ALA A 1031 -28.04 -37.54 -18.82
C ALA A 1031 -26.58 -37.96 -19.15
N GLU A 1032 -25.98 -38.88 -18.36
CA GLU A 1032 -24.56 -39.24 -18.40
C GLU A 1032 -23.62 -38.02 -18.51
N PRO A 1033 -23.69 -37.06 -17.55
CA PRO A 1033 -22.83 -35.90 -17.59
C PRO A 1033 -21.38 -36.28 -17.26
N CYS A 1034 -20.44 -35.63 -17.94
CA CYS A 1034 -19.00 -35.75 -17.73
C CYS A 1034 -18.43 -34.38 -17.36
N LEU A 1035 -17.65 -34.32 -16.28
CA LEU A 1035 -16.83 -33.16 -15.91
C LEU A 1035 -15.38 -33.47 -16.29
N PHE A 1036 -14.84 -32.67 -17.20
CA PHE A 1036 -13.44 -32.75 -17.63
C PHE A 1036 -12.62 -31.70 -16.88
N THR A 1037 -11.46 -32.12 -16.37
CA THR A 1037 -10.47 -31.26 -15.71
C THR A 1037 -9.09 -31.53 -16.32
N LYS A 1038 -8.08 -30.77 -15.91
CA LYS A 1038 -6.68 -31.04 -16.31
C LYS A 1038 -6.24 -32.46 -15.94
N ASP A 1039 -6.70 -32.98 -14.81
CA ASP A 1039 -6.16 -34.21 -14.22
C ASP A 1039 -6.95 -35.46 -14.63
N ASN A 1040 -8.27 -35.36 -14.76
CA ASN A 1040 -9.14 -36.51 -15.00
C ASN A 1040 -10.50 -36.14 -15.63
N ILE A 1041 -11.28 -37.17 -15.91
CA ILE A 1041 -12.67 -37.10 -16.36
C ILE A 1041 -13.54 -37.72 -15.26
N VAL A 1042 -14.40 -36.93 -14.62
CA VAL A 1042 -15.41 -37.44 -13.69
C VAL A 1042 -16.68 -37.72 -14.47
N ARG A 1043 -16.98 -39.00 -14.67
CA ARG A 1043 -18.17 -39.46 -15.39
C ARG A 1043 -19.24 -39.92 -14.43
N CYS A 1044 -20.47 -39.44 -14.60
CA CYS A 1044 -21.64 -39.99 -13.92
C CYS A 1044 -22.40 -40.93 -14.84
N VAL A 1045 -22.83 -42.09 -14.31
CA VAL A 1045 -23.71 -43.05 -15.00
C VAL A 1045 -24.86 -43.44 -14.09
N ALA A 1046 -26.01 -43.77 -14.69
CA ALA A 1046 -27.11 -44.37 -13.95
C ALA A 1046 -26.86 -45.88 -13.77
N LYS A 1047 -26.69 -46.33 -12.54
CA LYS A 1047 -26.48 -47.73 -12.17
C LYS A 1047 -27.76 -48.56 -12.19
N THR A 1048 -28.91 -47.92 -11.93
CA THR A 1048 -30.22 -48.58 -11.84
C THR A 1048 -31.30 -47.78 -12.60
N LYS A 1049 -32.44 -48.42 -12.87
CA LYS A 1049 -33.63 -47.78 -13.47
C LYS A 1049 -34.17 -46.62 -12.62
N ALA A 1050 -33.96 -46.67 -11.30
CA ALA A 1050 -34.38 -45.60 -10.39
C ALA A 1050 -33.47 -44.35 -10.45
N GLY A 1051 -32.43 -44.36 -11.29
CA GLY A 1051 -31.48 -43.26 -11.40
C GLY A 1051 -30.52 -43.19 -10.22
N GLU A 1052 -30.05 -44.33 -9.70
CA GLU A 1052 -28.93 -44.31 -8.75
C GLU A 1052 -27.65 -43.91 -9.48
N ALA A 1053 -27.07 -42.77 -9.11
CA ALA A 1053 -25.86 -42.25 -9.73
C ALA A 1053 -24.60 -43.00 -9.26
N GLU A 1054 -23.74 -43.36 -10.21
CA GLU A 1054 -22.41 -43.90 -9.98
C GLU A 1054 -21.36 -43.02 -10.65
N PHE A 1055 -20.32 -42.65 -9.90
CA PHE A 1055 -19.26 -41.76 -10.38
C PHE A 1055 -17.97 -42.54 -10.66
N HIS A 1056 -17.33 -42.23 -11.78
CA HIS A 1056 -16.08 -42.83 -12.20
C HIS A 1056 -15.04 -41.77 -12.54
N ASP A 1057 -13.87 -41.88 -11.93
CA ASP A 1057 -12.70 -41.10 -12.30
C ASP A 1057 -11.95 -41.83 -13.42
N VAL A 1058 -12.03 -41.30 -14.63
CA VAL A 1058 -11.46 -41.89 -15.84
C VAL A 1058 -10.28 -41.04 -16.31
N LYS A 1059 -9.15 -41.67 -16.64
CA LYS A 1059 -8.02 -40.96 -17.26
C LYS A 1059 -8.35 -40.55 -18.69
N TRP A 1060 -7.80 -39.43 -19.14
CA TRP A 1060 -7.99 -38.91 -20.50
C TRP A 1060 -7.78 -39.94 -21.62
N ASP A 1061 -6.78 -40.80 -21.49
CA ASP A 1061 -6.45 -41.81 -22.51
C ASP A 1061 -7.02 -43.21 -22.19
N SER A 1062 -7.90 -43.32 -21.19
CA SER A 1062 -8.48 -44.61 -20.79
C SER A 1062 -9.55 -45.07 -21.77
N LYS A 1063 -9.49 -46.35 -22.16
CA LYS A 1063 -10.55 -47.00 -22.94
C LYS A 1063 -11.86 -47.13 -22.16
N GLU A 1064 -11.82 -47.06 -20.83
CA GLU A 1064 -13.00 -47.10 -19.94
C GLU A 1064 -13.98 -45.96 -20.22
N PHE A 1065 -13.50 -44.83 -20.77
CA PHE A 1065 -14.37 -43.75 -21.22
C PHE A 1065 -15.34 -44.23 -22.31
N TYR A 1066 -14.87 -45.14 -23.17
CA TYR A 1066 -15.65 -45.66 -24.30
C TYR A 1066 -16.53 -46.86 -23.94
N GLU A 1067 -16.27 -47.54 -22.84
CA GLU A 1067 -17.00 -48.76 -22.49
C GLU A 1067 -18.52 -48.49 -22.36
N PRO A 1068 -19.36 -49.31 -23.03
CA PRO A 1068 -20.79 -49.37 -22.74
C PRO A 1068 -21.01 -50.06 -21.39
N ARG A 1069 -21.72 -49.39 -20.48
CA ARG A 1069 -21.87 -49.84 -19.08
C ARG A 1069 -23.28 -50.27 -18.68
N PHE A 1070 -24.12 -50.66 -19.63
CA PHE A 1070 -25.14 -51.63 -19.24
C PHE A 1070 -24.40 -52.95 -18.99
N PRO A 1071 -24.55 -53.59 -17.82
CA PRO A 1071 -24.04 -54.94 -17.64
C PRO A 1071 -24.64 -55.82 -18.74
N ALA A 1072 -23.81 -56.63 -19.38
CA ALA A 1072 -24.22 -57.50 -20.50
C ALA A 1072 -25.04 -58.72 -20.05
N GLN A 1073 -25.85 -58.60 -18.99
CA GLN A 1073 -26.65 -59.70 -18.43
C GLN A 1073 -28.14 -59.39 -18.53
#